data_AF-G9ER53-F1
#
_entry.id   AF-G9ER53-F1
#
_cell.length_a   1.000
_cell.length_b   1.000
_cell.length_c   1.000
_cell.angle_alpha   90.00
_cell.angle_beta   90.00
_cell.angle_gamma   90.00
#
_symmetry.space_group_name_H-M   'P 1'
#
loop_
_entity.id
_entity.type
_entity.pdbx_description
1 polymer ?
#
loop_
_entity_poly.entity_id
_entity_poly.type
_entity_poly.pdbx_seq_one_letter_code
_entity_poly.pdbx_strand_id
1 'polypeptide(L)'
;MYSETYAHLKSKYNYDNFEVIAEAIEKHFSDIFKLAVLDDIVNSTGSYVRLFDACMKQLTDLYTVEEVVSKLYETLQTPPIKNKLEKEYIFIPPMGLQGSRQINYLEKLATNDAKIAEPLSFIDMMRVANGLRHLKKSKDVVGVVHLNNLIVPNALDIEKLKQKDALIVNFNRDLKGTPKWGVINLLDKTSPLIYCETPLTEREKSEIQNALGIQLTKDQFKGATANSLPSTGYMAIAWLDHNVTKAWNFDVSTDFTALFKEFITGYFGGDNPGLSYEFIANERTKYCTHAFQEVLKITDFHEKSYGSDYTQPGFGLSRTTWIAGLGKADNESFRPGDLGKAVQIIGNANWSYSQMEPLLHQYNRTLPPGFAATLSSHQLAPGFPLVLQTATSVTLNIPENLDTDALEDTHHIECAKTNTSSGWLNALWNKLGMQQGGTKTQFYATMIVLGLVRSKAKKQVLSLNVPSNYQLNKEEQQFVIQTLLENPYVTEFKINETLSATNKSLEQIKHALTPTFARNRWLAANGYRPPLIDNYWRQAARYWLVHLNQVSDLLQPKREHELFKNCVREMGLQGLKEVLELLNDDVEREFFEMLYGKDKPAFYAACLPEQYPEYLDTLLNHLQIEAYFPFGELGISYQPGNNQKLVSVINEFNKLKQFERVSFTDCLKRTSYCKEFLQTLIEEAQKQKWVGLIVIPELEEQSNTSESRRELRVMYTFLNDIILHNRHLKAAEEEIRSINEATDFTMPGTGDDEIKIKNKGSTSRCSC
;
A
#
# COMPACT_ATOMS: atom_id res chain seq x y z
N MET A 1 -41.06 5.14 -7.37
CA MET A 1 -39.76 5.79 -7.69
C MET A 1 -38.86 4.79 -8.37
N TYR A 2 -38.71 3.59 -7.81
CA TYR A 2 -37.90 2.53 -8.43
C TYR A 2 -38.56 1.90 -9.66
N SER A 3 -39.89 1.83 -9.74
CA SER A 3 -40.60 1.34 -10.93
C SER A 3 -40.40 2.23 -12.15
N GLU A 4 -40.16 3.53 -11.95
CA GLU A 4 -39.85 4.49 -13.01
C GLU A 4 -38.38 4.40 -13.41
N THR A 5 -37.48 4.27 -12.43
CA THR A 5 -36.03 4.14 -12.67
C THR A 5 -35.66 2.80 -13.32
N TYR A 6 -36.35 1.71 -12.97
CA TYR A 6 -36.07 0.34 -13.43
C TYR A 6 -37.29 -0.24 -14.14
N ALA A 7 -37.71 0.44 -15.21
CA ALA A 7 -38.95 0.14 -15.93
C ALA A 7 -38.93 -1.26 -16.59
N HIS A 8 -37.79 -1.72 -17.08
CA HIS A 8 -37.70 -3.02 -17.73
C HIS A 8 -37.78 -4.17 -16.72
N LEU A 9 -37.14 -4.01 -15.55
CA LEU A 9 -37.27 -4.93 -14.42
C LEU A 9 -38.70 -4.97 -13.90
N LYS A 10 -39.35 -3.81 -13.72
CA LYS A 10 -40.76 -3.76 -13.31
C LYS A 10 -41.65 -4.46 -14.32
N SER A 11 -41.38 -4.29 -15.62
CA SER A 11 -42.14 -4.97 -16.68
C SER A 11 -41.98 -6.48 -16.65
N LYS A 12 -40.78 -7.01 -16.35
CA LYS A 12 -40.54 -8.47 -16.24
C LYS A 12 -41.10 -9.04 -14.95
N TYR A 13 -40.84 -8.38 -13.82
CA TYR A 13 -41.23 -8.77 -12.48
C TYR A 13 -42.43 -7.95 -12.02
N ASN A 14 -43.55 -8.11 -12.72
CA ASN A 14 -44.77 -7.33 -12.48
C ASN A 14 -45.46 -7.70 -11.14
N TYR A 15 -44.72 -7.64 -10.05
CA TYR A 15 -45.13 -7.87 -8.69
C TYR A 15 -45.69 -6.57 -8.12
N ASP A 16 -46.75 -6.67 -7.35
CA ASP A 16 -47.34 -5.51 -6.65
C ASP A 16 -46.35 -4.92 -5.63
N ASN A 17 -45.42 -5.76 -5.12
CA ASN A 17 -44.41 -5.38 -4.14
C ASN A 17 -43.07 -4.88 -4.72
N PHE A 18 -43.01 -4.55 -6.02
CA PHE A 18 -41.74 -4.27 -6.69
C PHE A 18 -40.94 -3.12 -6.06
N GLU A 19 -41.59 -2.03 -5.63
CA GLU A 19 -40.90 -0.89 -5.01
C GLU A 19 -40.15 -1.30 -3.73
N VAL A 20 -40.79 -2.12 -2.88
CA VAL A 20 -40.19 -2.60 -1.63
C VAL A 20 -39.04 -3.55 -1.90
N ILE A 21 -39.18 -4.43 -2.90
CA ILE A 21 -38.13 -5.36 -3.31
C ILE A 21 -36.91 -4.59 -3.84
N ALA A 22 -37.12 -3.61 -4.72
CA ALA A 22 -36.05 -2.79 -5.29
C ALA A 22 -35.34 -1.97 -4.20
N GLU A 23 -36.10 -1.38 -3.26
CA GLU A 23 -35.54 -0.67 -2.10
C GLU A 23 -34.65 -1.59 -1.24
N ALA A 24 -35.13 -2.79 -0.90
CA ALA A 24 -34.38 -3.75 -0.11
C ALA A 24 -33.08 -4.17 -0.81
N ILE A 25 -33.13 -4.45 -2.11
CA ILE A 25 -31.95 -4.84 -2.89
C ILE A 25 -30.91 -3.72 -2.95
N GLU A 26 -31.32 -2.49 -3.23
CA GLU A 26 -30.42 -1.32 -3.32
C GLU A 26 -29.74 -0.99 -1.99
N LYS A 27 -30.38 -1.27 -0.85
CA LYS A 27 -29.83 -0.97 0.49
C LYS A 27 -29.00 -2.12 1.08
N HIS A 28 -29.37 -3.37 0.79
CA HIS A 28 -28.84 -4.55 1.51
C HIS A 28 -28.09 -5.55 0.64
N PHE A 29 -28.17 -5.45 -0.69
CA PHE A 29 -27.59 -6.42 -1.63
C PHE A 29 -26.98 -5.76 -2.88
N SER A 30 -26.68 -4.46 -2.86
CA SER A 30 -26.21 -3.72 -4.04
C SER A 30 -24.80 -4.09 -4.51
N ASP A 31 -24.02 -4.73 -3.65
CA ASP A 31 -22.72 -5.32 -3.99
C ASP A 31 -22.85 -6.64 -4.74
N ILE A 32 -24.01 -7.31 -4.66
CA ILE A 32 -24.35 -8.52 -5.42
C ILE A 32 -25.18 -8.15 -6.65
N PHE A 33 -26.25 -7.38 -6.47
CA PHE A 33 -27.24 -7.03 -7.50
C PHE A 33 -27.24 -5.55 -7.82
N LYS A 34 -26.68 -5.17 -8.98
CA LYS A 34 -26.69 -3.80 -9.49
C LYS A 34 -27.95 -3.61 -10.33
N LEU A 35 -29.02 -3.05 -9.74
CA LEU A 35 -30.33 -2.96 -10.41
C LEU A 35 -30.28 -2.17 -11.72
N ALA A 36 -29.50 -1.08 -11.78
CA ALA A 36 -29.32 -0.32 -13.02
C ALA A 36 -28.74 -1.18 -14.16
N VAL A 37 -27.80 -2.07 -13.85
CA VAL A 37 -27.23 -3.00 -14.83
C VAL A 37 -28.24 -4.07 -15.22
N LEU A 38 -28.94 -4.64 -14.23
CA LEU A 38 -29.95 -5.68 -14.43
C LEU A 38 -31.14 -5.21 -15.27
N ASP A 39 -31.50 -3.93 -15.18
CA ASP A 39 -32.55 -3.31 -16.01
C ASP A 39 -32.17 -3.29 -17.49
N ASP A 40 -30.94 -2.90 -17.81
CA ASP A 40 -30.47 -2.85 -19.19
C ASP A 40 -30.29 -4.24 -19.82
N ILE A 41 -30.01 -5.26 -19.01
CA ILE A 41 -29.75 -6.63 -19.49
C ILE A 41 -30.91 -7.60 -19.23
N VAL A 42 -32.08 -7.13 -18.81
CA VAL A 42 -33.16 -7.95 -18.24
C VAL A 42 -33.63 -9.13 -19.13
N ASN A 43 -33.50 -8.96 -20.45
CA ASN A 43 -33.87 -9.94 -21.48
C ASN A 43 -32.71 -10.85 -21.92
N SER A 44 -31.52 -10.64 -21.37
CA SER A 44 -30.34 -11.47 -21.67
C SER A 44 -30.41 -12.81 -20.94
N THR A 45 -29.79 -13.84 -21.55
CA THR A 45 -29.61 -15.15 -20.93
C THR A 45 -28.16 -15.32 -20.50
N GLY A 46 -27.86 -15.11 -19.21
CA GLY A 46 -26.52 -15.25 -18.65
C GLY A 46 -26.55 -15.64 -17.17
N SER A 47 -25.41 -16.03 -16.61
CA SER A 47 -25.25 -16.46 -15.22
C SER A 47 -25.79 -15.43 -14.22
N TYR A 48 -25.46 -14.15 -14.42
CA TYR A 48 -25.92 -13.07 -13.53
C TYR A 48 -27.43 -12.87 -13.54
N VAL A 49 -28.05 -12.82 -14.72
CA VAL A 49 -29.52 -12.70 -14.85
C VAL A 49 -30.20 -13.95 -14.28
N ARG A 50 -29.68 -15.15 -14.55
CA ARG A 50 -30.24 -16.40 -14.00
C ARG A 50 -30.18 -16.45 -12.48
N LEU A 51 -29.11 -15.94 -11.86
CA LEU A 51 -28.98 -15.82 -10.42
C LEU A 51 -30.05 -14.86 -9.86
N PHE A 52 -30.17 -13.68 -10.47
CA PHE A 52 -31.16 -12.69 -10.07
C PHE A 52 -32.60 -13.21 -10.21
N ASP A 53 -32.93 -13.80 -11.37
CA ASP A 53 -34.23 -14.42 -11.65
C ASP A 53 -34.58 -15.49 -10.62
N ALA A 54 -33.61 -16.29 -10.17
CA ALA A 54 -33.84 -17.33 -9.18
C ALA A 54 -34.12 -16.75 -7.77
N CYS A 55 -33.51 -15.61 -7.43
CA CYS A 55 -33.80 -14.89 -6.19
C CYS A 55 -35.16 -14.19 -6.24
N MET A 56 -35.48 -13.52 -7.35
CA MET A 56 -36.76 -12.83 -7.54
C MET A 56 -37.97 -13.77 -7.51
N LYS A 57 -37.79 -15.04 -7.86
CA LYS A 57 -38.84 -16.07 -7.74
C LYS A 57 -39.24 -16.39 -6.29
N GLN A 58 -38.39 -16.07 -5.31
CA GLN A 58 -38.70 -16.23 -3.89
C GLN A 58 -39.47 -15.04 -3.29
N LEU A 59 -39.66 -13.97 -4.08
CA LEU A 59 -40.19 -12.69 -3.65
C LEU A 59 -41.54 -12.33 -4.31
N THR A 60 -42.39 -13.31 -4.60
CA THR A 60 -43.65 -13.09 -5.32
C THR A 60 -44.79 -12.52 -4.46
N ASP A 61 -44.73 -12.68 -3.13
CA ASP A 61 -45.79 -12.19 -2.23
C ASP A 61 -45.57 -10.73 -1.80
N LEU A 62 -46.54 -10.19 -1.04
CA LEU A 62 -46.41 -8.90 -0.37
C LEU A 62 -45.52 -9.06 0.87
N TYR A 63 -44.36 -8.41 0.86
CA TYR A 63 -43.37 -8.43 1.93
C TYR A 63 -43.03 -7.01 2.35
N THR A 64 -42.71 -6.83 3.62
CA THR A 64 -41.98 -5.68 4.13
C THR A 64 -40.51 -5.72 3.70
N VAL A 65 -39.78 -4.61 3.84
CA VAL A 65 -38.32 -4.58 3.58
C VAL A 65 -37.59 -5.64 4.41
N GLU A 66 -37.94 -5.79 5.70
CA GLU A 66 -37.31 -6.76 6.61
C GLU A 66 -37.51 -8.20 6.13
N GLU A 67 -38.72 -8.55 5.68
CA GLU A 67 -39.04 -9.87 5.15
C GLU A 67 -38.32 -10.14 3.82
N VAL A 68 -38.19 -9.13 2.94
CA VAL A 68 -37.40 -9.27 1.70
C VAL A 68 -35.93 -9.54 2.04
N VAL A 69 -35.34 -8.79 2.99
CA VAL A 69 -33.95 -8.99 3.41
C VAL A 69 -33.75 -10.38 4.01
N SER A 70 -34.67 -10.83 4.87
CA SER A 70 -34.62 -12.16 5.48
C SER A 70 -34.65 -13.26 4.41
N LYS A 71 -35.63 -13.21 3.50
CA LYS A 71 -35.79 -14.21 2.43
C LYS A 71 -34.62 -14.24 1.47
N LEU A 72 -34.13 -13.08 1.04
CA LEU A 72 -32.96 -13.01 0.14
C LEU A 72 -31.71 -13.55 0.82
N TYR A 73 -31.45 -13.16 2.06
CA TYR A 73 -30.31 -13.69 2.79
C TYR A 73 -30.41 -15.22 2.96
N GLU A 74 -31.56 -15.75 3.39
CA GLU A 74 -31.78 -17.20 3.50
C GLU A 74 -31.53 -17.89 2.16
N THR A 75 -32.07 -17.33 1.07
CA THR A 75 -31.90 -17.85 -0.29
C THR A 75 -30.42 -17.91 -0.69
N LEU A 76 -29.66 -16.84 -0.46
CA LEU A 76 -28.22 -16.78 -0.79
C LEU A 76 -27.39 -17.77 0.05
N GLN A 77 -27.85 -18.14 1.24
CA GLN A 77 -27.16 -19.06 2.16
C GLN A 77 -27.61 -20.52 2.06
N THR A 78 -28.56 -20.85 1.19
CA THR A 78 -29.11 -22.22 1.06
C THR A 78 -28.98 -22.77 -0.37
N PRO A 79 -28.74 -24.08 -0.54
CA PRO A 79 -28.83 -24.70 -1.86
C PRO A 79 -30.24 -24.55 -2.47
N PRO A 80 -30.37 -24.40 -3.80
CA PRO A 80 -29.31 -24.51 -4.80
C PRO A 80 -28.51 -23.22 -5.02
N ILE A 81 -28.99 -22.05 -4.56
CA ILE A 81 -28.37 -20.74 -4.86
C ILE A 81 -26.98 -20.61 -4.23
N LYS A 82 -26.81 -21.03 -2.97
CA LYS A 82 -25.49 -21.08 -2.32
C LYS A 82 -24.47 -21.84 -3.16
N ASN A 83 -24.86 -22.98 -3.74
CA ASN A 83 -23.95 -23.77 -4.57
C ASN A 83 -23.53 -23.01 -5.83
N LYS A 84 -24.43 -22.21 -6.43
CA LYS A 84 -24.09 -21.36 -7.58
C LYS A 84 -23.06 -20.30 -7.22
N LEU A 85 -23.28 -19.59 -6.10
CA LEU A 85 -22.34 -18.57 -5.62
C LEU A 85 -20.95 -19.17 -5.31
N GLU A 86 -20.93 -20.37 -4.72
CA GLU A 86 -19.70 -21.04 -4.32
C GLU A 86 -18.94 -21.71 -5.48
N LYS A 87 -19.60 -22.01 -6.61
CA LYS A 87 -19.02 -22.87 -7.66
C LYS A 87 -19.14 -22.35 -9.09
N GLU A 88 -20.03 -21.43 -9.41
CA GLU A 88 -20.21 -20.95 -10.78
C GLU A 88 -19.50 -19.61 -11.00
N TYR A 89 -18.98 -19.39 -12.20
CA TYR A 89 -18.62 -18.04 -12.67
C TYR A 89 -19.91 -17.24 -12.93
N ILE A 90 -19.98 -16.01 -12.42
CA ILE A 90 -21.14 -15.13 -12.49
C ILE A 90 -20.75 -13.85 -13.23
N PHE A 91 -20.86 -13.87 -14.55
CA PHE A 91 -20.47 -12.76 -15.42
C PHE A 91 -21.57 -11.73 -15.58
N ILE A 92 -21.20 -10.46 -15.42
CA ILE A 92 -22.04 -9.34 -15.83
C ILE A 92 -21.82 -9.12 -17.34
N PRO A 93 -22.87 -9.14 -18.17
CA PRO A 93 -22.76 -8.85 -19.60
C PRO A 93 -22.36 -7.38 -19.87
N PRO A 94 -21.65 -7.08 -20.98
CA PRO A 94 -21.29 -5.72 -21.37
C PRO A 94 -22.52 -4.86 -21.65
N MET A 95 -22.40 -3.55 -21.41
CA MET A 95 -23.46 -2.57 -21.61
C MET A 95 -23.13 -1.72 -22.85
N GLY A 96 -23.83 -1.98 -23.95
CA GLY A 96 -23.56 -1.32 -25.24
C GLY A 96 -22.13 -1.60 -25.72
N LEU A 97 -21.35 -0.52 -25.95
CA LEU A 97 -19.94 -0.60 -26.37
C LEU A 97 -18.93 -0.64 -25.20
N GLN A 98 -19.38 -0.47 -23.96
CA GLN A 98 -18.51 -0.48 -22.78
C GLN A 98 -18.42 -1.89 -22.19
N GLY A 99 -17.19 -2.31 -21.87
CA GLY A 99 -16.95 -3.53 -21.09
C GLY A 99 -17.63 -3.45 -19.72
N SER A 100 -18.22 -4.55 -19.27
CA SER A 100 -18.88 -4.62 -17.97
C SER A 100 -17.87 -4.78 -16.85
N ARG A 101 -17.98 -3.91 -15.84
CA ARG A 101 -17.19 -4.03 -14.60
C ARG A 101 -17.68 -5.21 -13.78
N GLN A 102 -16.92 -6.30 -13.81
CA GLN A 102 -17.18 -7.50 -13.01
C GLN A 102 -17.10 -7.21 -11.50
N ILE A 103 -17.82 -8.00 -10.70
CA ILE A 103 -17.90 -7.81 -9.23
C ILE A 103 -16.88 -8.69 -8.50
N ASN A 104 -16.85 -9.97 -8.86
CA ASN A 104 -16.12 -11.01 -8.16
C ASN A 104 -14.66 -11.12 -8.67
N TYR A 105 -13.75 -11.55 -7.80
CA TYR A 105 -12.32 -11.62 -8.09
C TYR A 105 -12.00 -12.51 -9.32
N LEU A 106 -12.55 -13.72 -9.39
CA LEU A 106 -12.29 -14.64 -10.51
C LEU A 106 -12.77 -14.08 -11.85
N GLU A 107 -13.96 -13.48 -11.86
CA GLU A 107 -14.59 -12.94 -13.04
C GLU A 107 -13.81 -11.71 -13.52
N LYS A 108 -13.36 -10.84 -12.61
CA LYS A 108 -12.43 -9.75 -12.93
C LYS A 108 -11.11 -10.28 -13.49
N LEU A 109 -10.56 -11.37 -12.94
CA LEU A 109 -9.34 -11.96 -13.47
C LEU A 109 -9.56 -12.53 -14.88
N ALA A 110 -10.70 -13.21 -15.10
CA ALA A 110 -11.05 -13.80 -16.38
C ALA A 110 -11.22 -12.76 -17.49
N THR A 111 -11.76 -11.58 -17.17
CA THR A 111 -11.92 -10.45 -18.10
C THR A 111 -10.70 -9.52 -18.14
N ASN A 112 -9.66 -9.78 -17.33
CA ASN A 112 -8.48 -8.93 -17.16
C ASN A 112 -8.79 -7.52 -16.61
N ASP A 113 -9.79 -7.43 -15.74
CA ASP A 113 -10.17 -6.23 -14.96
C ASP A 113 -9.61 -6.23 -13.53
N ALA A 114 -9.05 -7.35 -13.06
CA ALA A 114 -8.54 -7.48 -11.70
C ALA A 114 -7.31 -6.60 -11.47
N LYS A 115 -7.32 -5.79 -10.41
CA LYS A 115 -6.18 -4.98 -9.99
C LYS A 115 -5.32 -5.71 -8.97
N ILE A 116 -4.11 -5.20 -8.76
CA ILE A 116 -3.26 -5.60 -7.63
C ILE A 116 -3.97 -5.21 -6.33
N ALA A 117 -4.00 -6.12 -5.36
CA ALA A 117 -4.74 -5.95 -4.10
C ALA A 117 -6.23 -5.68 -4.31
N GLU A 118 -6.86 -6.38 -5.26
CA GLU A 118 -8.30 -6.28 -5.54
C GLU A 118 -9.14 -6.61 -4.29
N PRO A 119 -10.05 -5.70 -3.87
CA PRO A 119 -10.98 -5.97 -2.78
C PRO A 119 -11.92 -7.13 -3.10
N LEU A 120 -12.06 -8.04 -2.15
CA LEU A 120 -12.93 -9.21 -2.27
C LEU A 120 -14.41 -8.82 -2.11
N SER A 121 -15.26 -9.39 -2.96
CA SER A 121 -16.72 -9.27 -2.85
C SER A 121 -17.30 -10.20 -1.79
N PHE A 122 -18.59 -10.07 -1.51
CA PHE A 122 -19.31 -11.03 -0.66
C PHE A 122 -19.23 -12.46 -1.18
N ILE A 123 -19.39 -12.64 -2.49
CA ILE A 123 -19.31 -13.96 -3.14
C ILE A 123 -17.91 -14.54 -3.01
N ASP A 124 -16.87 -13.69 -3.15
CA ASP A 124 -15.49 -14.13 -2.94
C ASP A 124 -15.25 -14.63 -1.51
N MET A 125 -15.79 -13.94 -0.50
CA MET A 125 -15.69 -14.39 0.89
C MET A 125 -16.45 -15.69 1.14
N MET A 126 -17.60 -15.91 0.49
CA MET A 126 -18.29 -17.21 0.53
C MET A 126 -17.43 -18.33 -0.07
N ARG A 127 -16.81 -18.08 -1.23
CA ARG A 127 -15.89 -19.03 -1.89
C ARG A 127 -14.69 -19.36 -1.01
N VAL A 128 -14.08 -18.37 -0.36
CA VAL A 128 -12.99 -18.60 0.62
C VAL A 128 -13.46 -19.42 1.81
N ALA A 129 -14.60 -19.09 2.40
CA ALA A 129 -15.14 -19.87 3.54
C ALA A 129 -15.37 -21.34 3.15
N ASN A 130 -15.88 -21.58 1.93
CA ASN A 130 -16.04 -22.93 1.38
C ASN A 130 -14.68 -23.63 1.16
N GLY A 131 -13.68 -22.95 0.64
CA GLY A 131 -12.36 -23.54 0.42
C GLY A 131 -11.59 -23.81 1.72
N LEU A 132 -11.69 -22.95 2.74
CA LEU A 132 -11.16 -23.23 4.09
C LEU A 132 -11.83 -24.47 4.71
N ARG A 133 -13.14 -24.63 4.52
CA ARG A 133 -13.87 -25.83 4.93
C ARG A 133 -13.33 -27.09 4.23
N HIS A 134 -13.07 -27.01 2.92
CA HIS A 134 -12.49 -28.10 2.14
C HIS A 134 -11.10 -28.48 2.66
N LEU A 135 -10.23 -27.48 2.92
CA LEU A 135 -8.89 -27.67 3.47
C LEU A 135 -8.90 -28.39 4.83
N LYS A 136 -9.78 -27.95 5.74
CA LYS A 136 -9.90 -28.52 7.08
C LYS A 136 -10.62 -29.88 7.10
N LYS A 137 -11.34 -30.25 6.04
CA LYS A 137 -12.25 -31.42 5.99
C LYS A 137 -13.26 -31.43 7.16
N SER A 138 -13.83 -30.27 7.49
CA SER A 138 -14.72 -30.09 8.65
C SER A 138 -16.10 -29.55 8.26
N LYS A 139 -17.03 -29.47 9.24
CA LYS A 139 -18.37 -28.88 9.04
C LYS A 139 -18.30 -27.35 8.83
N ASP A 140 -19.41 -26.72 8.42
CA ASP A 140 -19.52 -25.27 8.28
C ASP A 140 -19.30 -24.54 9.61
N VAL A 141 -18.04 -24.20 9.89
CA VAL A 141 -17.61 -23.49 11.11
C VAL A 141 -17.53 -21.97 10.93
N VAL A 142 -17.56 -21.47 9.69
CA VAL A 142 -17.51 -20.03 9.38
C VAL A 142 -18.77 -19.57 8.66
N GLY A 143 -19.35 -18.44 9.08
CA GLY A 143 -20.42 -17.73 8.36
C GLY A 143 -19.91 -16.47 7.65
N VAL A 144 -20.59 -16.03 6.60
CA VAL A 144 -20.28 -14.76 5.88
C VAL A 144 -21.52 -13.87 5.88
N VAL A 145 -21.39 -12.63 6.36
CA VAL A 145 -22.53 -11.72 6.58
C VAL A 145 -22.18 -10.26 6.29
N HIS A 146 -23.20 -9.45 6.01
CA HIS A 146 -23.10 -7.99 6.03
C HIS A 146 -23.59 -7.44 7.36
N LEU A 147 -22.92 -6.40 7.88
CA LEU A 147 -23.41 -5.66 9.04
C LEU A 147 -24.81 -5.09 8.78
N ASN A 148 -25.06 -4.58 7.57
CA ASN A 148 -26.37 -4.09 7.16
C ASN A 148 -27.49 -5.12 7.27
N ASN A 149 -27.18 -6.42 7.23
CA ASN A 149 -28.18 -7.48 7.37
C ASN A 149 -28.29 -7.95 8.83
N LEU A 150 -27.20 -7.89 9.60
CA LEU A 150 -27.17 -8.18 11.04
C LEU A 150 -28.03 -7.22 11.86
N ILE A 151 -28.12 -5.94 11.47
CA ILE A 151 -28.84 -4.92 12.22
C ILE A 151 -30.33 -4.82 11.89
N VAL A 152 -30.80 -5.53 10.85
CA VAL A 152 -32.23 -5.55 10.50
C VAL A 152 -32.96 -6.49 11.47
N PRO A 153 -33.98 -6.02 12.19
CA PRO A 153 -34.74 -6.85 13.13
C PRO A 153 -35.25 -8.12 12.48
N ASN A 154 -35.05 -9.26 13.15
CA ASN A 154 -35.54 -10.58 12.72
C ASN A 154 -35.10 -11.05 11.32
N ALA A 155 -34.24 -10.30 10.61
CA ALA A 155 -33.81 -10.69 9.27
C ALA A 155 -32.92 -11.94 9.28
N LEU A 156 -32.10 -12.07 10.32
CA LEU A 156 -31.16 -13.17 10.51
C LEU A 156 -31.46 -13.96 11.79
N ASP A 157 -31.29 -15.28 11.72
CA ASP A 157 -31.23 -16.13 12.91
C ASP A 157 -29.88 -15.95 13.62
N ILE A 158 -29.83 -14.95 14.50
CA ILE A 158 -28.62 -14.58 15.26
C ILE A 158 -28.13 -15.73 16.13
N GLU A 159 -29.03 -16.53 16.71
CA GLU A 159 -28.65 -17.66 17.54
C GLU A 159 -27.99 -18.77 16.73
N LYS A 160 -28.44 -19.03 15.50
CA LYS A 160 -27.75 -19.92 14.55
C LYS A 160 -26.40 -19.37 14.10
N LEU A 161 -26.25 -18.06 13.95
CA LEU A 161 -24.96 -17.44 13.63
C LEU A 161 -23.96 -17.58 14.80
N LYS A 162 -24.41 -17.43 16.05
CA LYS A 162 -23.59 -17.63 17.27
C LYS A 162 -23.13 -19.08 17.49
N GLN A 163 -23.72 -20.04 16.77
CA GLN A 163 -23.28 -21.44 16.80
C GLN A 163 -22.05 -21.70 15.91
N LYS A 164 -21.65 -20.73 15.08
CA LYS A 164 -20.43 -20.80 14.27
C LYS A 164 -19.19 -20.52 15.13
N ASP A 165 -18.03 -21.01 14.69
CA ASP A 165 -16.74 -20.71 15.32
C ASP A 165 -16.29 -19.28 15.01
N ALA A 166 -16.67 -18.76 13.84
CA ALA A 166 -16.43 -17.38 13.45
C ALA A 166 -17.42 -16.85 12.39
N LEU A 167 -17.49 -15.53 12.29
CA LEU A 167 -18.18 -14.81 11.21
C LEU A 167 -17.18 -13.92 10.46
N ILE A 168 -17.17 -14.00 9.14
CA ILE A 168 -16.57 -13.00 8.27
C ILE A 168 -17.64 -11.94 8.00
N VAL A 169 -17.33 -10.68 8.31
CA VAL A 169 -18.30 -9.59 8.25
C VAL A 169 -17.79 -8.47 7.35
N ASN A 170 -18.63 -8.03 6.41
CA ASN A 170 -18.46 -6.74 5.77
C ASN A 170 -19.13 -5.67 6.63
N PHE A 171 -18.32 -4.84 7.28
CA PHE A 171 -18.77 -3.77 8.16
C PHE A 171 -19.17 -2.49 7.42
N ASN A 172 -18.97 -2.43 6.11
CA ASN A 172 -19.34 -1.25 5.33
C ASN A 172 -20.86 -1.12 5.21
N ARG A 173 -21.39 0.09 5.43
CA ARG A 173 -22.82 0.40 5.25
C ARG A 173 -23.18 0.75 3.82
N ASP A 174 -22.26 1.39 3.11
CA ASP A 174 -22.46 1.68 1.70
C ASP A 174 -21.93 0.51 0.89
N LEU A 175 -22.79 -0.48 0.64
CA LEU A 175 -22.40 -1.67 -0.12
C LEU A 175 -22.01 -1.36 -1.58
N LYS A 176 -22.27 -0.16 -2.10
CA LYS A 176 -21.74 0.27 -3.42
C LYS A 176 -20.28 0.71 -3.35
N GLY A 177 -19.83 1.14 -2.17
CA GLY A 177 -18.45 1.53 -1.90
C GLY A 177 -17.52 0.34 -1.66
N THR A 178 -16.27 0.63 -1.31
CA THR A 178 -15.28 -0.42 -1.06
C THR A 178 -15.57 -1.18 0.24
N PRO A 179 -15.58 -2.53 0.23
CA PRO A 179 -15.85 -3.31 1.44
C PRO A 179 -14.88 -2.99 2.60
N LYS A 180 -15.36 -3.27 3.81
CA LYS A 180 -14.59 -3.25 5.07
C LYS A 180 -14.67 -4.62 5.72
N TRP A 181 -13.71 -5.50 5.43
CA TRP A 181 -13.76 -6.86 5.94
C TRP A 181 -13.16 -7.01 7.33
N GLY A 182 -13.76 -7.90 8.10
CA GLY A 182 -13.17 -8.38 9.34
C GLY A 182 -13.81 -9.69 9.81
N VAL A 183 -13.38 -10.13 10.98
CA VAL A 183 -13.71 -11.44 11.56
C VAL A 183 -14.17 -11.25 12.98
N ILE A 184 -15.27 -11.91 13.33
CA ILE A 184 -15.73 -12.07 14.71
C ILE A 184 -15.40 -13.51 15.11
N ASN A 185 -14.46 -13.68 16.04
CA ASN A 185 -14.12 -14.97 16.63
C ASN A 185 -15.15 -15.29 17.74
N LEU A 186 -15.88 -16.39 17.55
CA LEU A 186 -16.97 -16.84 18.42
C LEU A 186 -16.62 -18.14 19.19
N LEU A 187 -15.36 -18.60 19.12
CA LEU A 187 -14.91 -19.77 19.89
C LEU A 187 -15.09 -19.56 21.41
N ASP A 188 -14.71 -18.38 21.90
CA ASP A 188 -15.03 -17.94 23.26
C ASP A 188 -16.31 -17.10 23.23
N LYS A 189 -17.44 -17.76 23.51
CA LYS A 189 -18.77 -17.14 23.53
C LYS A 189 -18.92 -16.06 24.61
N THR A 190 -18.06 -16.07 25.63
CA THR A 190 -18.12 -15.12 26.74
C THR A 190 -17.22 -13.90 26.52
N SER A 191 -16.18 -14.04 25.68
CA SER A 191 -15.24 -12.99 25.36
C SER A 191 -14.84 -13.03 23.87
N PRO A 192 -15.76 -12.73 22.94
CA PRO A 192 -15.44 -12.78 21.53
C PRO A 192 -14.45 -11.67 21.15
N LEU A 193 -13.63 -11.96 20.15
CA LEU A 193 -12.65 -11.01 19.60
C LEU A 193 -13.09 -10.58 18.22
N ILE A 194 -13.04 -9.28 17.95
CA ILE A 194 -13.34 -8.71 16.63
C ILE A 194 -12.04 -8.20 16.03
N TYR A 195 -11.68 -8.72 14.86
CA TYR A 195 -10.61 -8.21 14.03
C TYR A 195 -11.19 -7.48 12.82
N CYS A 196 -10.70 -6.28 12.48
CA CYS A 196 -11.04 -5.63 11.23
C CYS A 196 -9.82 -5.02 10.55
N GLU A 197 -9.75 -5.15 9.22
CA GLU A 197 -8.66 -4.56 8.43
C GLU A 197 -8.68 -3.04 8.41
N THR A 198 -9.84 -2.45 8.62
CA THR A 198 -10.07 -1.00 8.64
C THR A 198 -10.61 -0.63 10.02
N PRO A 199 -10.35 0.58 10.54
CA PRO A 199 -10.82 0.95 11.87
C PRO A 199 -12.34 1.00 11.89
N LEU A 200 -12.95 0.31 12.86
CA LEU A 200 -14.38 0.43 13.12
C LEU A 200 -14.67 1.73 13.86
N THR A 201 -15.66 2.46 13.37
CA THR A 201 -16.25 3.61 14.05
C THR A 201 -16.98 3.17 15.32
N GLU A 202 -17.11 4.05 16.31
CA GLU A 202 -17.86 3.73 17.54
C GLU A 202 -19.32 3.34 17.25
N ARG A 203 -19.91 3.90 16.18
CA ARG A 203 -21.25 3.54 15.72
C ARG A 203 -21.30 2.10 15.19
N GLU A 204 -20.35 1.70 14.34
CA GLU A 204 -20.24 0.31 13.85
C GLU A 204 -20.02 -0.67 15.02
N LYS A 205 -19.16 -0.32 16.01
CA LYS A 205 -18.94 -1.13 17.22
C LYS A 205 -20.23 -1.35 18.01
N SER A 206 -20.96 -0.27 18.30
CA SER A 206 -22.22 -0.35 19.04
C SER A 206 -23.27 -1.20 18.31
N GLU A 207 -23.36 -1.09 16.99
CA GLU A 207 -24.30 -1.87 16.20
C GLU A 207 -24.00 -3.37 16.21
N ILE A 208 -22.73 -3.75 16.09
CA ILE A 208 -22.33 -5.16 16.19
C ILE A 208 -22.67 -5.72 17.57
N GLN A 209 -22.37 -4.95 18.63
CA GLN A 209 -22.67 -5.34 20.00
C GLN A 209 -24.18 -5.53 20.22
N ASN A 210 -25.00 -4.60 19.70
CA ASN A 210 -26.45 -4.68 19.79
C ASN A 210 -27.01 -5.85 18.98
N ALA A 211 -26.57 -6.02 17.72
CA ALA A 211 -27.05 -7.07 16.83
C ALA A 211 -26.71 -8.49 17.35
N LEU A 212 -25.53 -8.66 17.94
CA LEU A 212 -25.13 -9.93 18.54
C LEU A 212 -25.60 -10.08 20.00
N GLY A 213 -26.04 -9.00 20.65
CA GLY A 213 -26.36 -9.01 22.09
C GLY A 213 -25.15 -9.31 22.96
N ILE A 214 -23.97 -8.75 22.62
CA ILE A 214 -22.70 -8.98 23.31
C ILE A 214 -22.10 -7.64 23.75
N GLN A 215 -21.62 -7.56 24.99
CA GLN A 215 -20.83 -6.42 25.45
C GLN A 215 -19.34 -6.68 25.27
N LEU A 216 -18.67 -5.78 24.55
CA LEU A 216 -17.24 -5.84 24.26
C LEU A 216 -16.53 -4.63 24.83
N THR A 217 -15.36 -4.87 25.39
CA THR A 217 -14.41 -3.86 25.83
C THR A 217 -13.52 -3.42 24.66
N LYS A 218 -12.85 -2.26 24.81
CA LYS A 218 -11.95 -1.73 23.76
C LYS A 218 -10.86 -2.72 23.36
N ASP A 219 -10.35 -3.52 24.29
CA ASP A 219 -9.27 -4.47 24.03
C ASP A 219 -9.70 -5.67 23.16
N GLN A 220 -11.00 -5.92 23.05
CA GLN A 220 -11.54 -6.99 22.22
C GLN A 220 -11.69 -6.58 20.74
N PHE A 221 -11.54 -5.29 20.42
CA PHE A 221 -11.45 -4.80 19.05
C PHE A 221 -9.98 -4.70 18.62
N LYS A 222 -9.57 -5.59 17.73
CA LYS A 222 -8.25 -5.64 17.09
C LYS A 222 -8.37 -5.18 15.64
N GLY A 223 -7.28 -4.67 15.05
CA GLY A 223 -7.32 -4.22 13.65
C GLY A 223 -6.44 -3.02 13.33
N ALA A 224 -6.57 -2.52 12.11
CA ALA A 224 -5.89 -1.28 11.70
C ALA A 224 -6.52 -0.05 12.36
N THR A 225 -5.74 1.04 12.43
CA THR A 225 -6.21 2.36 12.93
C THR A 225 -6.03 3.48 11.90
N ALA A 226 -5.64 3.16 10.66
CA ALA A 226 -5.58 4.14 9.58
C ALA A 226 -6.96 4.35 8.97
N ASN A 227 -7.45 5.58 9.02
CA ASN A 227 -8.72 5.94 8.40
C ASN A 227 -8.58 5.87 6.86
N SER A 228 -9.70 5.60 6.17
CA SER A 228 -9.89 5.83 4.73
C SER A 228 -9.25 4.89 3.69
N LEU A 229 -8.61 3.78 4.08
CA LEU A 229 -8.07 2.84 3.10
C LEU A 229 -8.96 1.59 2.89
N PRO A 230 -9.15 1.16 1.63
CA PRO A 230 -10.00 0.04 1.28
C PRO A 230 -9.46 -1.27 1.84
N SER A 231 -10.34 -2.07 2.46
CA SER A 231 -10.00 -3.43 2.92
C SER A 231 -9.96 -4.37 1.73
N THR A 232 -8.89 -5.16 1.61
CA THR A 232 -8.81 -6.20 0.59
C THR A 232 -9.53 -7.46 1.06
N GLY A 233 -9.49 -7.75 2.35
CA GLY A 233 -9.99 -8.96 2.98
C GLY A 233 -8.91 -10.04 3.20
N TYR A 234 -7.70 -9.87 2.67
CA TYR A 234 -6.65 -10.89 2.74
C TYR A 234 -6.11 -11.08 4.16
N MET A 235 -5.98 -10.00 4.93
CA MET A 235 -5.57 -10.07 6.34
C MET A 235 -6.67 -10.66 7.20
N ALA A 236 -7.94 -10.34 6.92
CA ALA A 236 -9.07 -10.92 7.62
C ALA A 236 -9.08 -12.44 7.45
N ILE A 237 -8.83 -12.95 6.24
CA ILE A 237 -8.70 -14.37 5.95
C ILE A 237 -7.49 -14.99 6.67
N ALA A 238 -6.32 -14.34 6.60
CA ALA A 238 -5.13 -14.83 7.31
C ALA A 238 -5.33 -14.85 8.83
N TRP A 239 -6.00 -13.84 9.39
CA TRP A 239 -6.32 -13.76 10.81
C TRP A 239 -7.32 -14.83 11.23
N LEU A 240 -8.37 -15.07 10.42
CA LEU A 240 -9.33 -16.14 10.62
C LEU A 240 -8.62 -17.50 10.70
N ASP A 241 -7.71 -17.77 9.77
CA ASP A 241 -7.01 -19.06 9.76
C ASP A 241 -6.02 -19.19 10.92
N HIS A 242 -5.23 -18.16 11.17
CA HIS A 242 -4.25 -18.15 12.26
C HIS A 242 -4.89 -18.37 13.64
N ASN A 243 -6.05 -17.75 13.90
CA ASN A 243 -6.66 -17.70 15.22
C ASN A 243 -7.83 -18.67 15.41
N VAL A 244 -8.54 -19.04 14.34
CA VAL A 244 -9.79 -19.81 14.44
C VAL A 244 -9.72 -21.11 13.65
N THR A 245 -9.60 -21.06 12.31
CA THR A 245 -9.81 -22.27 11.50
C THR A 245 -8.63 -23.22 11.56
N LYS A 246 -7.40 -22.70 11.53
CA LYS A 246 -6.14 -23.48 11.46
C LYS A 246 -6.21 -24.57 10.38
N ALA A 247 -6.80 -24.22 9.24
CA ALA A 247 -7.02 -25.10 8.10
C ALA A 247 -5.74 -25.31 7.29
N TRP A 248 -4.82 -24.33 7.31
CA TRP A 248 -3.52 -24.42 6.67
C TRP A 248 -2.45 -23.81 7.58
N ASN A 249 -1.71 -22.79 7.15
CA ASN A 249 -0.67 -22.14 7.94
C ASN A 249 -0.59 -20.65 7.57
N PHE A 250 -1.73 -19.96 7.50
CA PHE A 250 -1.71 -18.56 7.13
C PHE A 250 -1.10 -17.71 8.25
N ASP A 251 -0.26 -16.74 7.88
CA ASP A 251 0.47 -15.92 8.85
C ASP A 251 0.21 -14.43 8.63
N VAL A 252 -0.45 -13.81 9.61
CA VAL A 252 -0.78 -12.38 9.66
C VAL A 252 0.44 -11.47 9.71
N SER A 253 1.65 -11.98 9.91
CA SER A 253 2.90 -11.20 9.92
C SER A 253 3.64 -11.20 8.59
N THR A 254 3.13 -11.94 7.59
CA THR A 254 3.74 -12.04 6.26
C THR A 254 3.55 -10.81 5.38
N ASP A 255 4.37 -10.70 4.33
CA ASP A 255 4.25 -9.71 3.25
C ASP A 255 2.96 -9.88 2.41
N PHE A 256 2.68 -8.90 1.55
CA PHE A 256 1.49 -8.93 0.68
C PHE A 256 1.44 -10.16 -0.23
N THR A 257 2.54 -10.50 -0.89
CA THR A 257 2.57 -11.59 -1.88
C THR A 257 2.34 -12.97 -1.25
N ALA A 258 2.82 -13.18 -0.02
CA ALA A 258 2.54 -14.37 0.77
C ALA A 258 1.06 -14.42 1.17
N LEU A 259 0.47 -13.34 1.69
CA LEU A 259 -0.95 -13.25 1.99
C LEU A 259 -1.84 -13.46 0.76
N PHE A 260 -1.43 -12.92 -0.38
CA PHE A 260 -2.14 -13.09 -1.64
C PHE A 260 -2.17 -14.58 -2.06
N LYS A 261 -1.02 -15.26 -1.93
CA LYS A 261 -0.95 -16.72 -2.16
C LYS A 261 -1.76 -17.51 -1.15
N GLU A 262 -1.80 -17.10 0.13
CA GLU A 262 -2.66 -17.71 1.15
C GLU A 262 -4.14 -17.55 0.81
N PHE A 263 -4.57 -16.34 0.42
CA PHE A 263 -5.91 -16.08 -0.10
C PHE A 263 -6.28 -17.04 -1.23
N ILE A 264 -5.45 -17.12 -2.29
CA ILE A 264 -5.70 -18.01 -3.43
C ILE A 264 -5.76 -19.48 -2.99
N THR A 265 -4.88 -19.89 -2.06
CA THR A 265 -4.90 -21.26 -1.50
C THR A 265 -6.22 -21.54 -0.79
N GLY A 266 -6.72 -20.59 0.01
CA GLY A 266 -8.02 -20.67 0.67
C GLY A 266 -9.18 -20.62 -0.32
N TYR A 267 -9.08 -19.84 -1.39
CA TYR A 267 -10.10 -19.67 -2.42
C TYR A 267 -10.32 -20.93 -3.27
N PHE A 268 -9.26 -21.66 -3.57
CA PHE A 268 -9.31 -22.91 -4.33
C PHE A 268 -9.29 -24.17 -3.45
N GLY A 269 -9.26 -24.04 -2.13
CA GLY A 269 -9.24 -25.21 -1.25
C GLY A 269 -8.00 -26.10 -1.43
N GLY A 270 -6.84 -25.50 -1.72
CA GLY A 270 -5.56 -26.20 -1.91
C GLY A 270 -5.26 -26.66 -3.34
N ASP A 271 -4.14 -27.38 -3.49
CA ASP A 271 -3.50 -27.62 -4.79
C ASP A 271 -3.83 -28.98 -5.46
N ASN A 272 -4.52 -29.94 -4.83
CA ASN A 272 -4.98 -31.17 -5.52
C ASN A 272 -5.96 -32.03 -4.67
N PRO A 273 -7.18 -32.37 -5.15
CA PRO A 273 -7.83 -31.88 -6.37
C PRO A 273 -8.46 -30.49 -6.22
N GLY A 274 -8.46 -29.92 -5.01
CA GLY A 274 -9.02 -28.59 -4.72
C GLY A 274 -10.50 -28.44 -5.04
N LEU A 275 -10.97 -27.20 -5.04
CA LEU A 275 -12.27 -26.78 -5.56
C LEU A 275 -12.19 -26.52 -7.06
N SER A 276 -13.32 -26.75 -7.74
CA SER A 276 -13.49 -26.46 -9.16
C SER A 276 -14.63 -25.49 -9.37
N TYR A 277 -14.52 -24.70 -10.43
CA TYR A 277 -15.52 -23.70 -10.82
C TYR A 277 -16.13 -24.01 -12.18
N GLU A 278 -17.41 -23.72 -12.35
CA GLU A 278 -18.23 -24.07 -13.51
C GLU A 278 -18.60 -22.83 -14.34
N PHE A 279 -18.58 -22.99 -15.67
CA PHE A 279 -19.10 -21.98 -16.59
C PHE A 279 -20.49 -22.37 -17.07
N ILE A 280 -21.39 -21.38 -17.16
CA ILE A 280 -22.71 -21.58 -17.77
C ILE A 280 -22.59 -21.40 -19.29
N ALA A 281 -23.08 -22.38 -20.06
CA ALA A 281 -23.22 -22.29 -21.51
C ALA A 281 -21.91 -21.87 -22.22
N ASN A 282 -21.95 -20.85 -23.08
CA ASN A 282 -20.79 -20.34 -23.83
C ASN A 282 -20.10 -19.14 -23.17
N GLU A 283 -20.34 -18.87 -21.88
CA GLU A 283 -19.80 -17.69 -21.19
C GLU A 283 -18.27 -17.68 -21.14
N ARG A 284 -17.63 -18.86 -21.06
CA ARG A 284 -16.16 -18.98 -21.17
C ARG A 284 -15.64 -18.30 -22.44
N THR A 285 -16.21 -18.66 -23.59
CA THR A 285 -15.77 -18.12 -24.89
C THR A 285 -16.19 -16.66 -25.06
N LYS A 286 -17.34 -16.28 -24.48
CA LYS A 286 -17.92 -14.95 -24.65
C LYS A 286 -17.21 -13.86 -23.82
N TYR A 287 -16.78 -14.18 -22.60
CA TYR A 287 -16.30 -13.18 -21.65
C TYR A 287 -14.83 -13.33 -21.27
N CYS A 288 -14.28 -14.54 -21.21
CA CYS A 288 -12.89 -14.72 -20.78
C CYS A 288 -11.91 -14.29 -21.87
N THR A 289 -10.82 -13.63 -21.48
CA THR A 289 -9.71 -13.32 -22.38
C THR A 289 -9.04 -14.60 -22.91
N HIS A 290 -8.41 -14.52 -24.09
CA HIS A 290 -7.66 -15.63 -24.67
C HIS A 290 -6.57 -16.14 -23.70
N ALA A 291 -5.76 -15.24 -23.15
CA ALA A 291 -4.70 -15.59 -22.21
C ALA A 291 -5.22 -16.39 -21.00
N PHE A 292 -6.34 -15.94 -20.40
CA PHE A 292 -6.97 -16.68 -19.31
C PHE A 292 -7.43 -18.07 -19.74
N GLN A 293 -8.05 -18.18 -20.91
CA GLN A 293 -8.50 -19.48 -21.45
C GLN A 293 -7.34 -20.45 -21.68
N GLU A 294 -6.17 -19.96 -22.12
CA GLU A 294 -4.95 -20.78 -22.28
C GLU A 294 -4.37 -21.21 -20.95
N VAL A 295 -4.27 -20.31 -19.96
CA VAL A 295 -3.80 -20.67 -18.60
C VAL A 295 -4.66 -21.77 -17.99
N LEU A 296 -5.97 -21.74 -18.22
CA LEU A 296 -6.87 -22.79 -17.75
C LEU A 296 -6.58 -24.17 -18.35
N LYS A 297 -5.98 -24.26 -19.54
CA LYS A 297 -5.61 -25.54 -20.18
C LYS A 297 -4.33 -26.16 -19.59
N ILE A 298 -3.53 -25.38 -18.85
CA ILE A 298 -2.16 -25.77 -18.49
C ILE A 298 -2.11 -27.01 -17.58
N THR A 299 -3.22 -27.47 -17.03
CA THR A 299 -3.26 -28.66 -16.15
C THR A 299 -4.47 -29.56 -16.36
N ASP A 300 -4.90 -29.77 -17.60
CA ASP A 300 -5.91 -30.75 -18.00
C ASP A 300 -5.47 -32.22 -17.74
N PHE A 301 -5.23 -32.58 -16.49
CA PHE A 301 -5.05 -33.98 -16.08
C PHE A 301 -6.40 -34.73 -15.99
N HIS A 302 -7.53 -34.01 -15.97
CA HIS A 302 -8.88 -34.56 -15.88
C HIS A 302 -9.92 -33.70 -16.62
N GLU A 303 -9.85 -33.61 -17.95
CA GLU A 303 -11.05 -33.24 -18.72
C GLU A 303 -12.14 -34.28 -18.44
N LYS A 304 -13.12 -33.93 -17.60
CA LYS A 304 -14.39 -34.65 -17.53
C LYS A 304 -15.45 -33.75 -18.13
N SER A 305 -15.55 -33.76 -19.46
CA SER A 305 -16.71 -33.21 -20.16
C SER A 305 -17.95 -34.03 -19.79
N TYR A 306 -18.73 -33.56 -18.83
CA TYR A 306 -20.10 -34.05 -18.60
C TYR A 306 -21.07 -33.02 -19.21
N GLY A 307 -21.38 -33.17 -20.51
CA GLY A 307 -22.37 -32.32 -21.18
C GLY A 307 -21.90 -30.87 -21.43
N SER A 308 -22.86 -29.94 -21.49
CA SER A 308 -22.64 -28.51 -21.79
C SER A 308 -21.98 -27.70 -20.66
N ASP A 309 -21.73 -28.32 -19.50
CA ASP A 309 -21.24 -27.67 -18.30
C ASP A 309 -19.78 -28.11 -18.05
N TYR A 310 -18.89 -27.12 -17.99
CA TYR A 310 -17.45 -27.32 -17.97
C TYR A 310 -16.89 -26.98 -16.58
N THR A 311 -16.39 -27.99 -15.87
CA THR A 311 -15.82 -27.89 -14.51
C THR A 311 -14.31 -27.70 -14.58
N GLN A 312 -13.78 -26.64 -13.96
CA GLN A 312 -12.35 -26.34 -14.01
C GLN A 312 -11.64 -26.46 -12.66
N PRO A 313 -10.61 -27.32 -12.52
CA PRO A 313 -9.81 -27.36 -11.31
C PRO A 313 -9.00 -26.08 -11.14
N GLY A 314 -8.93 -25.55 -9.92
CA GLY A 314 -8.20 -24.32 -9.58
C GLY A 314 -6.68 -24.35 -9.81
N PHE A 315 -6.12 -25.50 -10.21
CA PHE A 315 -4.68 -25.76 -10.20
C PHE A 315 -3.86 -24.77 -11.03
N GLY A 316 -4.23 -24.53 -12.30
CA GLY A 316 -3.48 -23.63 -13.18
C GLY A 316 -3.38 -22.20 -12.62
N LEU A 317 -4.48 -21.67 -12.11
CA LEU A 317 -4.53 -20.33 -11.50
C LEU A 317 -3.77 -20.26 -10.16
N SER A 318 -3.85 -21.31 -9.33
CA SER A 318 -3.06 -21.42 -8.10
C SER A 318 -1.55 -21.39 -8.38
N ARG A 319 -1.08 -22.03 -9.46
CA ARG A 319 0.35 -21.99 -9.87
C ARG A 319 0.75 -20.63 -10.43
N THR A 320 -0.09 -20.04 -11.27
CA THR A 320 0.18 -18.70 -11.83
C THR A 320 0.30 -17.64 -10.74
N THR A 321 -0.41 -17.80 -9.61
CA THR A 321 -0.27 -16.95 -8.42
C THR A 321 1.14 -16.94 -7.84
N TRP A 322 1.83 -18.07 -7.85
CA TRP A 322 3.21 -18.14 -7.32
C TRP A 322 4.18 -17.39 -8.22
N ILE A 323 3.97 -17.46 -9.54
CA ILE A 323 4.74 -16.69 -10.52
C ILE A 323 4.42 -15.20 -10.38
N ALA A 324 3.14 -14.85 -10.20
CA ALA A 324 2.74 -13.47 -9.92
C ALA A 324 3.45 -12.92 -8.68
N GLY A 325 3.58 -13.73 -7.62
CA GLY A 325 4.30 -13.37 -6.40
C GLY A 325 5.81 -13.15 -6.57
N LEU A 326 6.44 -13.64 -7.64
CA LEU A 326 7.84 -13.34 -7.98
C LEU A 326 8.02 -11.98 -8.65
N GLY A 327 7.00 -11.46 -9.34
CA GLY A 327 7.11 -10.22 -10.12
C GLY A 327 8.02 -10.34 -11.36
N LYS A 328 8.26 -11.56 -11.86
CA LYS A 328 9.04 -11.77 -13.09
C LYS A 328 8.61 -13.04 -13.82
N ALA A 329 8.52 -12.95 -15.15
CA ALA A 329 8.28 -14.07 -16.06
C ALA A 329 8.72 -13.68 -17.48
N ASP A 330 9.27 -14.62 -18.25
CA ASP A 330 9.67 -14.41 -19.66
C ASP A 330 10.61 -13.21 -19.93
N ASN A 331 11.57 -12.94 -19.04
CA ASN A 331 12.43 -11.74 -19.04
C ASN A 331 11.68 -10.40 -18.83
N GLU A 332 10.37 -10.43 -18.61
CA GLU A 332 9.59 -9.28 -18.17
C GLU A 332 9.60 -9.20 -16.63
N SER A 333 9.88 -8.00 -16.10
CA SER A 333 9.64 -7.68 -14.69
C SER A 333 8.32 -6.92 -14.56
N PHE A 334 7.54 -7.26 -13.55
CA PHE A 334 6.26 -6.61 -13.24
C PHE A 334 6.08 -6.55 -11.72
N ARG A 335 5.07 -5.81 -11.26
CA ARG A 335 4.85 -5.63 -9.83
C ARG A 335 4.47 -6.96 -9.16
N PRO A 336 5.17 -7.40 -8.09
CA PRO A 336 4.82 -8.63 -7.40
C PRO A 336 3.36 -8.67 -6.93
N GLY A 337 2.68 -9.78 -7.20
CA GLY A 337 1.26 -10.00 -6.93
C GLY A 337 0.30 -9.55 -8.03
N ASP A 338 0.80 -9.08 -9.18
CA ASP A 338 -0.01 -8.84 -10.38
C ASP A 338 -0.35 -10.15 -11.10
N LEU A 339 -1.46 -10.77 -10.70
CA LEU A 339 -1.92 -12.01 -11.30
C LEU A 339 -2.45 -11.82 -12.72
N GLY A 340 -3.04 -10.67 -13.04
CA GLY A 340 -3.52 -10.37 -14.39
C GLY A 340 -2.36 -10.36 -15.39
N LYS A 341 -1.28 -9.65 -15.07
CA LYS A 341 -0.06 -9.60 -15.90
C LYS A 341 0.60 -10.98 -16.02
N ALA A 342 0.65 -11.76 -14.94
CA ALA A 342 1.16 -13.13 -15.01
C ALA A 342 0.32 -14.03 -15.92
N VAL A 343 -1.02 -13.94 -15.85
CA VAL A 343 -1.93 -14.66 -16.76
C VAL A 343 -1.70 -14.26 -18.21
N GLN A 344 -1.54 -12.96 -18.49
CA GLN A 344 -1.25 -12.47 -19.84
C GLN A 344 0.05 -13.04 -20.40
N ILE A 345 1.15 -12.98 -19.65
CA ILE A 345 2.46 -13.48 -20.09
C ILE A 345 2.38 -14.98 -20.41
N ILE A 346 1.90 -15.77 -19.43
CA ILE A 346 1.84 -17.23 -19.54
C ILE A 346 0.86 -17.67 -20.64
N GLY A 347 -0.31 -17.06 -20.67
CA GLY A 347 -1.39 -17.41 -21.60
C GLY A 347 -1.09 -17.00 -23.04
N ASN A 348 -0.55 -15.81 -23.29
CA ASN A 348 -0.21 -15.38 -24.65
C ASN A 348 0.97 -16.16 -25.23
N ALA A 349 1.90 -16.59 -24.38
CA ALA A 349 3.03 -17.43 -24.78
C ALA A 349 2.69 -18.94 -24.79
N ASN A 350 1.45 -19.34 -24.48
CA ASN A 350 0.98 -20.73 -24.44
C ASN A 350 1.91 -21.65 -23.64
N TRP A 351 2.31 -21.21 -22.44
CA TRP A 351 3.23 -21.99 -21.62
C TRP A 351 2.65 -23.35 -21.22
N SER A 352 3.54 -24.33 -21.08
CA SER A 352 3.27 -25.63 -20.48
C SER A 352 3.67 -25.65 -18.99
N TYR A 353 3.22 -26.67 -18.25
CA TYR A 353 3.58 -26.83 -16.84
C TYR A 353 5.11 -26.90 -16.61
N SER A 354 5.86 -27.53 -17.51
CA SER A 354 7.32 -27.63 -17.40
C SER A 354 8.04 -26.28 -17.50
N GLN A 355 7.43 -25.30 -18.19
CA GLN A 355 7.95 -23.92 -18.24
C GLN A 355 7.63 -23.15 -16.95
N MET A 356 6.51 -23.47 -16.28
CA MET A 356 6.14 -22.87 -14.99
C MET A 356 6.97 -23.44 -13.83
N GLU A 357 7.22 -24.76 -13.82
CA GLU A 357 7.81 -25.51 -12.69
C GLU A 357 9.06 -24.85 -12.06
N PRO A 358 10.06 -24.37 -12.83
CA PRO A 358 11.23 -23.71 -12.25
C PRO A 358 10.88 -22.46 -11.43
N LEU A 359 9.96 -21.62 -11.94
CA LEU A 359 9.53 -20.41 -11.26
C LEU A 359 8.69 -20.72 -10.02
N LEU A 360 7.88 -21.79 -10.06
CA LEU A 360 7.14 -22.27 -8.89
C LEU A 360 8.09 -22.65 -7.74
N HIS A 361 9.17 -23.36 -8.06
CA HIS A 361 10.19 -23.70 -7.08
C HIS A 361 10.95 -22.48 -6.58
N GLN A 362 11.28 -21.52 -7.45
CA GLN A 362 11.91 -20.26 -7.03
C GLN A 362 11.03 -19.50 -6.03
N TYR A 363 9.73 -19.40 -6.29
CA TYR A 363 8.79 -18.77 -5.35
C TYR A 363 8.76 -19.51 -4.01
N ASN A 364 8.55 -20.83 -4.03
CA ASN A 364 8.47 -21.63 -2.81
C ASN A 364 9.76 -21.66 -2.01
N ARG A 365 10.93 -21.48 -2.65
CA ARG A 365 12.20 -21.32 -1.94
C ARG A 365 12.18 -20.11 -1.01
N THR A 366 11.49 -19.04 -1.38
CA THR A 366 11.49 -17.83 -0.54
C THR A 366 10.62 -17.96 0.71
N LEU A 367 9.55 -18.78 0.66
CA LEU A 367 8.75 -19.14 1.85
C LEU A 367 7.88 -20.38 1.53
N PRO A 368 8.37 -21.60 1.81
CA PRO A 368 7.59 -22.80 1.58
C PRO A 368 6.39 -22.90 2.55
N PRO A 369 5.30 -23.60 2.17
CA PRO A 369 4.17 -23.84 3.07
C PRO A 369 4.64 -24.38 4.44
N GLY A 370 4.14 -23.81 5.54
CA GLY A 370 4.48 -24.23 6.92
C GLY A 370 5.83 -23.72 7.45
N PHE A 371 6.70 -23.16 6.61
CA PHE A 371 8.05 -22.77 7.02
C PHE A 371 8.09 -21.58 7.99
N ALA A 372 7.12 -20.65 7.92
CA ALA A 372 7.01 -19.56 8.90
C ALA A 372 6.85 -20.07 10.35
N ALA A 373 6.05 -21.13 10.53
CA ALA A 373 5.90 -21.80 11.83
C ALA A 373 7.19 -22.53 12.21
N THR A 374 7.83 -23.21 11.25
CA THR A 374 9.14 -23.85 11.46
C THR A 374 10.19 -22.88 11.99
N LEU A 375 10.34 -21.71 11.35
CA LEU A 375 11.29 -20.68 11.77
C LEU A 375 11.02 -20.19 13.20
N SER A 376 9.75 -20.09 13.58
CA SER A 376 9.33 -19.62 14.91
C SER A 376 9.52 -20.68 16.00
N SER A 377 9.39 -21.96 15.65
CA SER A 377 9.51 -23.08 16.60
C SER A 377 10.93 -23.64 16.73
N HIS A 378 11.79 -23.48 15.71
CA HIS A 378 13.09 -24.13 15.69
C HIS A 378 14.05 -23.56 16.76
N GLN A 379 14.69 -24.46 17.50
CA GLN A 379 15.67 -24.14 18.53
C GLN A 379 17.05 -24.62 18.12
N LEU A 380 18.06 -23.75 18.26
CA LEU A 380 19.47 -24.08 18.03
C LEU A 380 20.06 -24.88 19.20
N ALA A 381 19.59 -24.57 20.41
CA ALA A 381 19.87 -25.29 21.65
C ALA A 381 18.69 -25.04 22.62
N PRO A 382 18.53 -25.85 23.69
CA PRO A 382 17.47 -25.64 24.67
C PRO A 382 17.47 -24.19 25.20
N GLY A 383 16.38 -23.46 24.94
CA GLY A 383 16.23 -22.06 25.34
C GLY A 383 16.86 -21.02 24.40
N PHE A 384 17.49 -21.45 23.30
CA PHE A 384 18.10 -20.58 22.28
C PHE A 384 17.39 -20.77 20.93
N PRO A 385 16.36 -19.98 20.62
CA PRO A 385 15.61 -20.10 19.38
C PRO A 385 16.40 -19.55 18.19
N LEU A 386 16.14 -20.12 17.00
CA LEU A 386 16.64 -19.58 15.73
C LEU A 386 16.16 -18.13 15.52
N VAL A 387 14.90 -17.88 15.86
CA VAL A 387 14.22 -16.58 15.75
C VAL A 387 13.75 -16.12 17.13
N LEU A 388 14.32 -15.00 17.60
CA LEU A 388 13.86 -14.27 18.77
C LEU A 388 12.89 -13.18 18.31
N GLN A 389 11.70 -13.10 18.87
CA GLN A 389 10.70 -12.11 18.50
C GLN A 389 10.11 -11.38 19.71
N THR A 390 9.90 -10.08 19.54
CA THR A 390 9.12 -9.23 20.45
C THR A 390 7.91 -8.67 19.70
N ALA A 391 7.15 -7.77 20.32
CA ALA A 391 6.05 -7.07 19.63
C ALA A 391 6.55 -6.31 18.38
N THR A 392 7.67 -5.61 18.49
CA THR A 392 8.18 -4.68 17.46
C THR A 392 9.42 -5.18 16.71
N SER A 393 10.17 -6.12 17.27
CA SER A 393 11.44 -6.59 16.69
C SER A 393 11.46 -8.10 16.42
N VAL A 394 12.32 -8.49 15.50
CA VAL A 394 12.71 -9.89 15.26
C VAL A 394 14.21 -9.98 15.02
N THR A 395 14.84 -10.98 15.62
CA THR A 395 16.26 -11.29 15.50
C THR A 395 16.44 -12.73 15.03
N LEU A 396 17.10 -12.90 13.90
CA LEU A 396 17.52 -14.20 13.37
C LEU A 396 18.98 -14.45 13.73
N ASN A 397 19.28 -15.64 14.25
CA ASN A 397 20.63 -16.09 14.53
C ASN A 397 20.91 -17.38 13.76
N ILE A 398 21.74 -17.33 12.71
CA ILE A 398 22.18 -18.53 12.01
C ILE A 398 23.54 -18.96 12.58
N PRO A 399 23.70 -20.20 13.09
CA PRO A 399 24.99 -20.69 13.57
C PRO A 399 25.94 -20.99 12.40
N GLU A 400 27.26 -21.01 12.64
CA GLU A 400 28.26 -21.37 11.60
C GLU A 400 28.08 -22.78 11.04
N ASN A 401 27.50 -23.68 11.84
CA ASN A 401 27.16 -25.06 11.48
C ASN A 401 25.66 -25.27 11.72
N LEU A 402 24.84 -24.97 10.70
CA LEU A 402 23.40 -25.21 10.74
C LEU A 402 23.09 -26.71 10.59
N ASP A 403 22.40 -27.28 11.57
CA ASP A 403 21.85 -28.63 11.51
C ASP A 403 20.59 -28.65 10.64
N THR A 404 20.75 -29.07 9.38
CA THR A 404 19.63 -29.10 8.42
C THR A 404 18.63 -30.21 8.72
N ASP A 405 19.06 -31.29 9.37
CA ASP A 405 18.21 -32.45 9.61
C ASP A 405 17.26 -32.14 10.79
N ALA A 406 17.79 -31.52 11.86
CA ALA A 406 16.95 -31.00 12.95
C ALA A 406 15.92 -29.95 12.48
N LEU A 407 16.29 -29.13 11.49
CA LEU A 407 15.37 -28.17 10.88
C LEU A 407 14.27 -28.85 10.06
N GLU A 408 14.60 -29.89 9.29
CA GLU A 408 13.63 -30.71 8.55
C GLU A 408 12.67 -31.45 9.49
N ASP A 409 13.16 -31.97 10.61
CA ASP A 409 12.33 -32.60 11.64
C ASP A 409 11.36 -31.58 12.27
N THR A 410 11.84 -30.37 12.59
CA THR A 410 10.99 -29.29 13.07
C THR A 410 9.92 -28.93 12.02
N HIS A 411 10.31 -28.88 10.75
CA HIS A 411 9.38 -28.59 9.66
C HIS A 411 8.30 -29.65 9.54
N HIS A 412 8.68 -30.93 9.64
CA HIS A 412 7.75 -32.05 9.64
C HIS A 412 6.72 -31.94 10.77
N ILE A 413 7.16 -31.63 11.99
CA ILE A 413 6.29 -31.45 13.17
C ILE A 413 5.30 -30.29 12.95
N GLU A 414 5.76 -29.14 12.45
CA GLU A 414 4.87 -28.00 12.23
C GLU A 414 3.86 -28.25 11.10
N CYS A 415 4.28 -28.84 9.99
CA CYS A 415 3.41 -29.19 8.88
C CYS A 415 2.33 -30.23 9.26
N ALA A 416 2.66 -31.17 10.15
CA ALA A 416 1.72 -32.18 10.63
C ALA A 416 0.53 -31.59 11.41
N LYS A 417 0.69 -30.43 12.05
CA LYS A 417 -0.39 -29.77 12.82
C LYS A 417 -1.57 -29.33 11.94
N THR A 418 -1.34 -29.18 10.64
CA THR A 418 -2.29 -28.56 9.70
C THR A 418 -2.40 -29.32 8.38
N ASN A 419 -2.03 -30.61 8.39
CA ASN A 419 -2.06 -31.51 7.23
C ASN A 419 -1.35 -30.97 5.97
N THR A 420 -0.38 -30.07 6.17
CA THR A 420 0.45 -29.54 5.08
C THR A 420 1.54 -30.57 4.76
N SER A 421 1.89 -30.75 3.48
CA SER A 421 2.97 -31.67 3.12
C SER A 421 4.33 -31.12 3.58
N SER A 422 5.08 -31.88 4.37
CA SER A 422 6.46 -31.56 4.73
C SER A 422 7.46 -31.82 3.59
N GLY A 423 7.04 -32.53 2.54
CA GLY A 423 7.88 -32.86 1.39
C GLY A 423 8.28 -31.65 0.53
N TRP A 424 7.63 -30.50 0.70
CA TRP A 424 7.97 -29.25 0.01
C TRP A 424 9.42 -28.85 0.24
N LEU A 425 9.90 -28.97 1.49
CA LEU A 425 11.25 -28.54 1.87
C LEU A 425 12.33 -29.36 1.16
N ASN A 426 12.22 -30.69 1.20
CA ASN A 426 13.17 -31.60 0.54
C ASN A 426 13.11 -31.50 -0.99
N ALA A 427 11.93 -31.27 -1.56
CA ALA A 427 11.77 -31.07 -2.99
C ALA A 427 12.55 -29.84 -3.48
N LEU A 428 12.60 -28.76 -2.70
CA LEU A 428 13.33 -27.54 -3.08
C LEU A 428 14.84 -27.77 -3.16
N TRP A 429 15.41 -28.52 -2.22
CA TRP A 429 16.82 -28.90 -2.27
C TRP A 429 17.14 -29.71 -3.53
N ASN A 430 16.33 -30.73 -3.83
CA ASN A 430 16.56 -31.61 -4.98
C ASN A 430 16.39 -30.87 -6.32
N LYS A 431 15.45 -29.92 -6.40
CA LYS A 431 15.11 -29.22 -7.65
C LYS A 431 15.98 -28.00 -7.89
N LEU A 432 16.39 -27.26 -6.86
CA LEU A 432 17.15 -26.02 -7.01
C LEU A 432 18.56 -26.15 -6.41
N GLY A 433 18.67 -26.66 -5.19
CA GLY A 433 19.93 -26.68 -4.44
C GLY A 433 21.01 -27.53 -5.09
N MET A 434 20.69 -28.78 -5.46
CA MET A 434 21.64 -29.68 -6.14
C MET A 434 22.14 -29.12 -7.48
N GLN A 435 21.30 -28.36 -8.20
CA GLN A 435 21.65 -27.79 -9.50
C GLN A 435 22.60 -26.59 -9.39
N GLN A 436 22.57 -25.86 -8.27
CA GLN A 436 23.37 -24.64 -8.04
C GLN A 436 24.80 -24.91 -7.51
N GLY A 437 25.15 -26.18 -7.22
CA GLY A 437 26.51 -26.57 -6.83
C GLY A 437 26.97 -26.15 -5.41
N GLY A 438 26.06 -25.63 -4.58
CA GLY A 438 26.33 -25.29 -3.16
C GLY A 438 26.10 -26.46 -2.20
N THR A 439 26.41 -26.28 -0.91
CA THR A 439 26.08 -27.29 0.12
C THR A 439 24.61 -27.17 0.57
N LYS A 440 24.03 -28.28 1.06
CA LYS A 440 22.67 -28.28 1.64
C LYS A 440 22.56 -27.23 2.76
N THR A 441 23.55 -27.17 3.63
CA THR A 441 23.63 -26.18 4.71
C THR A 441 23.58 -24.73 4.20
N GLN A 442 24.37 -24.38 3.18
CA GLN A 442 24.35 -23.03 2.59
C GLN A 442 22.99 -22.70 1.98
N PHE A 443 22.38 -23.66 1.26
CA PHE A 443 21.08 -23.47 0.65
C PHE A 443 19.99 -23.19 1.69
N TYR A 444 19.96 -23.94 2.80
CA TYR A 444 18.98 -23.75 3.87
C TYR A 444 19.25 -22.46 4.65
N ALA A 445 20.51 -22.11 4.90
CA ALA A 445 20.86 -20.87 5.59
C ALA A 445 20.36 -19.62 4.84
N THR A 446 20.56 -19.54 3.52
CA THR A 446 20.04 -18.41 2.74
C THR A 446 18.51 -18.47 2.63
N MET A 447 17.92 -19.66 2.48
CA MET A 447 16.48 -19.86 2.48
C MET A 447 15.80 -19.38 3.78
N ILE A 448 16.43 -19.60 4.94
CA ILE A 448 15.97 -19.09 6.24
C ILE A 448 15.91 -17.55 6.23
N VAL A 449 16.93 -16.88 5.67
CA VAL A 449 16.95 -15.42 5.55
C VAL A 449 15.78 -14.93 4.69
N LEU A 450 15.57 -15.52 3.51
CA LEU A 450 14.46 -15.17 2.62
C LEU A 450 13.11 -15.41 3.31
N GLY A 451 12.95 -16.56 3.96
CA GLY A 451 11.76 -16.95 4.70
C GLY A 451 11.44 -16.02 5.87
N LEU A 452 12.45 -15.56 6.61
CA LEU A 452 12.26 -14.60 7.69
C LEU A 452 11.79 -13.24 7.15
N VAL A 453 12.44 -12.74 6.08
CA VAL A 453 12.09 -11.44 5.48
C VAL A 453 10.63 -11.44 5.03
N ARG A 454 10.15 -12.52 4.40
CA ARG A 454 8.74 -12.64 4.00
C ARG A 454 7.81 -12.84 5.18
N SER A 455 8.13 -13.75 6.09
CA SER A 455 7.20 -14.16 7.16
C SER A 455 7.10 -13.16 8.30
N LYS A 456 8.10 -12.30 8.51
CA LYS A 456 8.13 -11.30 9.58
C LYS A 456 8.20 -9.87 9.04
N ALA A 457 7.67 -9.67 7.84
CA ALA A 457 7.67 -8.40 7.12
C ALA A 457 6.99 -7.26 7.89
N LYS A 458 6.10 -7.54 8.86
CA LYS A 458 5.39 -6.50 9.64
C LYS A 458 6.08 -6.07 10.95
N LYS A 459 7.32 -6.49 11.17
CA LYS A 459 8.13 -6.04 12.33
C LYS A 459 8.83 -4.72 12.00
N GLN A 460 8.98 -3.84 12.99
CA GLN A 460 9.67 -2.56 12.83
C GLN A 460 11.18 -2.76 12.70
N VAL A 461 11.75 -3.65 13.52
CA VAL A 461 13.18 -3.90 13.53
C VAL A 461 13.47 -5.33 13.08
N LEU A 462 14.23 -5.46 12.00
CA LEU A 462 14.76 -6.73 11.51
C LEU A 462 16.26 -6.81 11.83
N SER A 463 16.67 -7.77 12.65
CA SER A 463 18.07 -8.03 12.98
C SER A 463 18.50 -9.39 12.44
N LEU A 464 19.52 -9.42 11.58
CA LEU A 464 20.05 -10.64 10.99
C LEU A 464 21.49 -10.86 11.43
N ASN A 465 21.73 -11.93 12.19
CA ASN A 465 23.05 -12.41 12.55
C ASN A 465 23.37 -13.63 11.69
N VAL A 466 24.03 -13.40 10.56
CA VAL A 466 24.33 -14.40 9.54
C VAL A 466 25.84 -14.47 9.30
N PRO A 467 26.47 -15.63 9.54
CA PRO A 467 27.88 -15.87 9.26
C PRO A 467 28.32 -15.52 7.83
N SER A 468 29.60 -15.19 7.67
CA SER A 468 30.15 -14.69 6.40
C SER A 468 30.24 -15.75 5.29
N ASN A 469 30.18 -17.04 5.62
CA ASN A 469 30.12 -18.16 4.69
C ASN A 469 28.71 -18.37 4.07
N TYR A 470 27.68 -17.70 4.58
CA TYR A 470 26.31 -17.71 4.05
C TYR A 470 25.97 -16.38 3.38
N GLN A 471 26.70 -16.04 2.31
CA GLN A 471 26.41 -14.86 1.50
C GLN A 471 25.19 -15.10 0.62
N LEU A 472 24.33 -14.09 0.52
CA LEU A 472 23.24 -14.07 -0.45
C LEU A 472 23.81 -13.76 -1.84
N ASN A 473 23.39 -14.52 -2.84
CA ASN A 473 23.70 -14.24 -4.24
C ASN A 473 22.92 -13.00 -4.74
N LYS A 474 23.22 -12.52 -5.96
CA LYS A 474 22.58 -11.30 -6.51
C LYS A 474 21.06 -11.42 -6.63
N GLU A 475 20.53 -12.58 -7.02
CA GLU A 475 19.09 -12.79 -7.16
C GLU A 475 18.40 -12.75 -5.80
N GLU A 476 19.00 -13.36 -4.78
CA GLU A 476 18.53 -13.36 -3.40
C GLU A 476 18.57 -11.96 -2.78
N GLN A 477 19.63 -11.19 -3.06
CA GLN A 477 19.71 -9.78 -2.63
C GLN A 477 18.61 -8.95 -3.27
N GLN A 478 18.38 -9.11 -4.58
CA GLN A 478 17.29 -8.40 -5.28
C GLN A 478 15.92 -8.79 -4.73
N PHE A 479 15.71 -10.07 -4.41
CA PHE A 479 14.48 -10.51 -3.75
C PHE A 479 14.24 -9.79 -2.42
N VAL A 480 15.25 -9.74 -1.54
CA VAL A 480 15.14 -9.05 -0.23
C VAL A 480 14.87 -7.56 -0.43
N ILE A 481 15.58 -6.92 -1.37
CA ILE A 481 15.38 -5.51 -1.71
C ILE A 481 13.94 -5.27 -2.17
N GLN A 482 13.47 -5.97 -3.20
CA GLN A 482 12.12 -5.79 -3.74
C GLN A 482 11.03 -6.01 -2.68
N THR A 483 11.18 -7.04 -1.85
CA THR A 483 10.23 -7.34 -0.77
C THR A 483 10.16 -6.20 0.24
N LEU A 484 11.31 -5.59 0.60
CA LEU A 484 11.37 -4.52 1.58
C LEU A 484 11.06 -3.13 1.00
N LEU A 485 11.26 -2.88 -0.30
CA LEU A 485 10.84 -1.65 -0.99
C LEU A 485 9.33 -1.44 -0.88
N GLU A 486 8.56 -2.50 -1.12
CA GLU A 486 7.09 -2.54 -1.00
C GLU A 486 6.63 -2.75 0.46
N ASN A 487 7.55 -2.84 1.41
CA ASN A 487 7.23 -2.99 2.82
C ASN A 487 7.22 -1.64 3.55
N PRO A 488 6.14 -1.27 4.24
CA PRO A 488 6.05 0.01 4.96
C PRO A 488 6.34 -0.10 6.47
N TYR A 489 6.55 -1.31 6.99
CA TYR A 489 6.64 -1.58 8.43
C TYR A 489 8.08 -1.56 8.95
N VAL A 490 9.02 -2.10 8.18
CA VAL A 490 10.42 -2.23 8.60
C VAL A 490 11.09 -0.86 8.58
N THR A 491 11.48 -0.37 9.74
CA THR A 491 12.12 0.94 9.96
C THR A 491 13.62 0.84 10.20
N GLU A 492 14.10 -0.34 10.61
CA GLU A 492 15.51 -0.57 10.92
C GLU A 492 15.95 -1.97 10.48
N PHE A 493 17.14 -2.03 9.89
CA PHE A 493 17.82 -3.26 9.49
C PHE A 493 19.21 -3.35 10.13
N LYS A 494 19.34 -4.30 11.05
CA LYS A 494 20.53 -4.54 11.85
C LYS A 494 21.22 -5.81 11.37
N ILE A 495 22.54 -5.76 11.25
CA ILE A 495 23.32 -6.85 10.67
C ILE A 495 24.47 -7.17 11.61
N ASN A 496 24.59 -8.44 11.96
CA ASN A 496 25.72 -9.02 12.70
C ASN A 496 26.10 -8.22 13.96
N GLU A 497 25.12 -7.71 14.72
CA GLU A 497 25.38 -6.99 15.99
C GLU A 497 26.07 -7.90 17.02
N THR A 498 25.91 -9.23 16.89
CA THR A 498 26.47 -10.23 17.81
C THR A 498 27.65 -11.02 17.23
N LEU A 499 28.01 -10.81 15.96
CA LEU A 499 29.07 -11.55 15.26
C LEU A 499 30.22 -10.61 14.89
N SER A 500 31.47 -11.06 15.10
CA SER A 500 32.67 -10.26 14.78
C SER A 500 32.97 -10.16 13.28
N ALA A 501 32.38 -11.02 12.44
CA ALA A 501 32.63 -11.08 11.00
C ALA A 501 31.46 -10.46 10.20
N THR A 502 31.78 -9.64 9.19
CA THR A 502 30.78 -8.95 8.38
C THR A 502 30.26 -9.81 7.22
N ASN A 503 28.94 -9.74 6.98
CA ASN A 503 28.29 -10.34 5.82
C ASN A 503 28.07 -9.26 4.74
N LYS A 504 28.95 -9.22 3.73
CA LYS A 504 28.95 -8.20 2.67
C LYS A 504 27.63 -8.13 1.90
N SER A 505 26.97 -9.26 1.64
CA SER A 505 25.69 -9.28 0.92
C SER A 505 24.58 -8.58 1.70
N LEU A 506 24.56 -8.73 3.03
CA LEU A 506 23.60 -8.02 3.88
C LEU A 506 23.93 -6.53 3.97
N GLU A 507 25.21 -6.15 4.04
CA GLU A 507 25.62 -4.74 4.03
C GLU A 507 25.18 -4.03 2.75
N GLN A 508 25.30 -4.69 1.60
CA GLN A 508 24.83 -4.18 0.31
C GLN A 508 23.31 -3.98 0.30
N ILE A 509 22.54 -4.94 0.84
CA ILE A 509 21.09 -4.82 1.00
C ILE A 509 20.73 -3.64 1.90
N LYS A 510 21.40 -3.50 3.07
CA LYS A 510 21.17 -2.39 4.00
C LYS A 510 21.40 -1.04 3.35
N HIS A 511 22.51 -0.91 2.63
CA HIS A 511 22.83 0.31 1.91
C HIS A 511 21.75 0.64 0.88
N ALA A 512 21.34 -0.32 0.05
CA ALA A 512 20.31 -0.14 -0.97
C ALA A 512 18.94 0.25 -0.38
N LEU A 513 18.58 -0.26 0.80
CA LEU A 513 17.30 -0.01 1.45
C LEU A 513 17.28 1.16 2.44
N THR A 514 18.42 1.82 2.66
CA THR A 514 18.52 2.96 3.59
C THR A 514 17.44 4.03 3.33
N PRO A 515 17.19 4.46 2.08
CA PRO A 515 16.10 5.40 1.79
C PRO A 515 14.72 4.88 2.19
N THR A 516 14.47 3.58 2.02
CA THR A 516 13.19 2.94 2.32
C THR A 516 12.96 2.85 3.83
N PHE A 517 13.99 2.53 4.60
CA PHE A 517 13.90 2.52 6.06
C PHE A 517 13.66 3.93 6.63
N ALA A 518 14.27 4.96 6.03
CA ALA A 518 14.03 6.35 6.38
C ALA A 518 12.60 6.80 6.06
N ARG A 519 12.08 6.42 4.88
CA ARG A 519 10.66 6.62 4.51
C ARG A 519 9.73 5.98 5.55
N ASN A 520 9.98 4.73 5.91
CA ASN A 520 9.14 4.01 6.85
C ASN A 520 9.21 4.60 8.26
N ARG A 521 10.39 5.04 8.73
CA ARG A 521 10.52 5.78 9.99
C ARG A 521 9.72 7.07 9.98
N TRP A 522 9.78 7.81 8.87
CA TRP A 522 9.03 9.05 8.72
C TRP A 522 7.51 8.82 8.75
N LEU A 523 7.03 7.82 8.01
CA LEU A 523 5.62 7.42 8.06
C LEU A 523 5.19 7.01 9.48
N ALA A 524 5.98 6.17 10.14
CA ALA A 524 5.70 5.71 11.50
C ALA A 524 5.66 6.86 12.51
N ALA A 525 6.58 7.83 12.39
CA ALA A 525 6.64 9.02 13.24
C ALA A 525 5.39 9.91 13.09
N ASN A 526 4.79 9.93 11.91
CA ASN A 526 3.52 10.62 11.64
C ASN A 526 2.28 9.80 11.99
N GLY A 527 2.45 8.65 12.67
CA GLY A 527 1.35 7.77 13.07
C GLY A 527 0.67 7.04 11.91
N TYR A 528 1.28 7.04 10.72
CA TYR A 528 0.73 6.35 9.56
C TYR A 528 0.79 4.84 9.78
N ARG A 529 -0.39 4.19 9.78
CA ARG A 529 -0.50 2.73 9.78
C ARG A 529 -0.80 2.25 8.37
N PRO A 530 0.19 1.74 7.65
CA PRO A 530 0.06 1.44 6.23
C PRO A 530 -0.98 0.34 5.97
N PRO A 531 -1.71 0.40 4.84
CA PRO A 531 -2.43 -0.76 4.32
C PRO A 531 -1.43 -1.82 3.83
N LEU A 532 -1.92 -2.89 3.21
CA LEU A 532 -1.06 -3.91 2.61
C LEU A 532 -0.25 -3.38 1.41
N ILE A 533 -0.86 -2.52 0.61
CA ILE A 533 -0.28 -1.88 -0.57
C ILE A 533 -0.73 -0.43 -0.60
N ASP A 534 0.21 0.49 -0.79
CA ASP A 534 -0.02 1.91 -1.08
C ASP A 534 1.16 2.47 -1.89
N ASN A 535 1.05 3.71 -2.36
CA ASN A 535 2.21 4.51 -2.76
C ASN A 535 2.84 5.17 -1.52
N TYR A 536 3.59 4.39 -0.76
CA TYR A 536 4.23 4.85 0.48
C TYR A 536 5.18 6.04 0.30
N TRP A 537 5.79 6.16 -0.88
CA TRP A 537 6.67 7.28 -1.20
C TRP A 537 5.89 8.58 -1.34
N ARG A 538 4.78 8.56 -2.10
CA ARG A 538 3.86 9.69 -2.20
C ARG A 538 3.28 10.09 -0.84
N GLN A 539 2.92 9.13 0.01
CA GLN A 539 2.47 9.43 1.39
C GLN A 539 3.57 10.10 2.22
N ALA A 540 4.81 9.58 2.17
CA ALA A 540 5.93 10.16 2.90
C ALA A 540 6.25 11.59 2.42
N ALA A 541 6.19 11.83 1.10
CA ALA A 541 6.33 13.16 0.50
C ALA A 541 5.22 14.12 0.97
N ARG A 542 3.97 13.66 1.05
CA ARG A 542 2.86 14.46 1.59
C ARG A 542 3.11 14.85 3.04
N TYR A 543 3.48 13.89 3.90
CA TYR A 543 3.79 14.19 5.31
C TYR A 543 5.00 15.11 5.44
N TRP A 544 6.01 14.97 4.57
CA TRP A 544 7.13 15.90 4.53
C TRP A 544 6.64 17.32 4.28
N LEU A 545 5.89 17.55 3.19
CA LEU A 545 5.39 18.88 2.81
C LEU A 545 4.49 19.48 3.90
N VAL A 546 3.57 18.70 4.46
CA VAL A 546 2.71 19.15 5.58
C VAL A 546 3.54 19.53 6.81
N HIS A 547 4.58 18.77 7.14
CA HIS A 547 5.44 19.06 8.28
C HIS A 547 6.19 20.39 8.14
N LEU A 548 6.59 20.77 6.91
CA LEU A 548 7.26 22.06 6.67
C LEU A 548 6.36 23.24 7.08
N ASN A 549 5.04 23.14 6.91
CA ASN A 549 4.11 24.19 7.36
C ASN A 549 3.93 24.22 8.89
N GLN A 550 4.06 23.08 9.55
CA GLN A 550 3.82 22.96 11.00
C GLN A 550 5.01 23.47 11.83
N VAL A 551 6.19 23.64 11.21
CA VAL A 551 7.44 23.94 11.89
C VAL A 551 8.11 25.16 11.26
N SER A 552 7.92 26.34 11.87
CA SER A 552 8.48 27.61 11.38
C SER A 552 9.98 27.78 11.62
N ASP A 553 10.59 26.99 12.52
CA ASP A 553 11.99 27.11 12.93
C ASP A 553 12.84 25.88 12.57
N LEU A 554 12.39 25.13 11.55
CA LEU A 554 12.99 23.87 11.12
C LEU A 554 14.51 23.95 10.88
N LEU A 555 14.99 25.08 10.37
CA LEU A 555 16.41 25.29 10.06
C LEU A 555 17.29 25.45 11.30
N GLN A 556 16.71 25.69 12.49
CA GLN A 556 17.47 25.79 13.74
C GLN A 556 17.98 24.42 14.20
N PRO A 557 19.12 24.35 14.93
CA PRO A 557 19.70 23.11 15.44
C PRO A 557 18.98 22.62 16.70
N LYS A 558 17.69 22.29 16.58
CA LYS A 558 16.87 21.76 17.67
C LYS A 558 16.76 20.24 17.61
N ARG A 559 16.83 19.59 18.78
CA ARG A 559 16.71 18.13 18.91
C ARG A 559 15.39 17.58 18.40
N GLU A 560 14.31 18.35 18.49
CA GLU A 560 12.99 17.95 18.02
C GLU A 560 12.93 17.76 16.48
N HIS A 561 13.81 18.43 15.73
CA HIS A 561 13.89 18.35 14.26
C HIS A 561 14.80 17.21 13.76
N GLU A 562 15.58 16.58 14.64
CA GLU A 562 16.59 15.59 14.27
C GLU A 562 16.00 14.38 13.56
N LEU A 563 14.83 13.89 14.01
CA LEU A 563 14.19 12.74 13.38
C LEU A 563 13.84 13.03 11.92
N PHE A 564 13.18 14.16 11.67
CA PHE A 564 12.83 14.59 10.32
C PHE A 564 14.08 14.82 9.46
N LYS A 565 15.06 15.59 9.96
CA LYS A 565 16.29 15.90 9.21
C LYS A 565 17.09 14.65 8.83
N ASN A 566 17.21 13.68 9.75
CA ASN A 566 17.87 12.41 9.47
C ASN A 566 17.08 11.57 8.46
N CYS A 567 15.74 11.54 8.55
CA CYS A 567 14.91 10.84 7.57
C CYS A 567 15.03 11.48 6.18
N VAL A 568 14.99 12.81 6.07
CA VAL A 568 15.18 13.54 4.80
C VAL A 568 16.55 13.21 4.19
N ARG A 569 17.62 13.29 4.99
CA ARG A 569 18.98 12.98 4.54
C ARG A 569 19.10 11.56 4.00
N GLU A 570 18.49 10.59 4.66
CA GLU A 570 18.59 9.18 4.25
C GLU A 570 17.63 8.81 3.11
N MET A 571 16.44 9.43 3.03
CA MET A 571 15.56 9.32 1.86
C MET A 571 16.22 9.89 0.59
N GLY A 572 17.03 10.94 0.76
CA GLY A 572 17.94 11.46 -0.26
C GLY A 572 17.25 11.74 -1.59
N LEU A 573 17.90 11.37 -2.70
CA LEU A 573 17.42 11.66 -4.05
C LEU A 573 16.03 11.11 -4.33
N GLN A 574 15.71 9.92 -3.82
CA GLN A 574 14.41 9.29 -4.04
C GLN A 574 13.29 10.07 -3.36
N GLY A 575 13.48 10.47 -2.10
CA GLY A 575 12.52 11.31 -1.39
C GLY A 575 12.31 12.67 -2.07
N LEU A 576 13.38 13.30 -2.56
CA LEU A 576 13.27 14.57 -3.28
C LEU A 576 12.41 14.44 -4.55
N LYS A 577 12.65 13.41 -5.38
CA LYS A 577 11.89 13.21 -6.62
C LYS A 577 10.39 13.14 -6.36
N GLU A 578 9.99 12.38 -5.34
CA GLU A 578 8.59 12.20 -4.95
C GLU A 578 7.96 13.48 -4.40
N VAL A 579 8.72 14.28 -3.64
CA VAL A 579 8.27 15.60 -3.16
C VAL A 579 8.05 16.56 -4.33
N LEU A 580 8.98 16.61 -5.28
CA LEU A 580 8.88 17.49 -6.45
C LEU A 580 7.76 17.06 -7.40
N GLU A 581 7.59 15.75 -7.61
CA GLU A 581 6.48 15.18 -8.38
C GLU A 581 5.13 15.54 -7.73
N LEU A 582 5.04 15.41 -6.41
CA LEU A 582 3.82 15.74 -5.67
C LEU A 582 3.46 17.22 -5.71
N LEU A 583 4.44 18.12 -5.74
CA LEU A 583 4.22 19.56 -5.94
C LEU A 583 3.72 19.91 -7.35
N ASN A 584 4.02 19.06 -8.35
CA ASN A 584 3.60 19.22 -9.73
C ASN A 584 2.26 18.53 -10.05
N ASP A 585 1.69 17.78 -9.12
CA ASP A 585 0.39 17.15 -9.27
C ASP A 585 -0.73 18.18 -9.09
N ASP A 586 -1.59 18.37 -10.10
CA ASP A 586 -2.60 19.43 -10.11
C ASP A 586 -3.56 19.40 -8.91
N VAL A 587 -3.95 18.20 -8.46
CA VAL A 587 -4.91 18.03 -7.36
C VAL A 587 -4.25 18.33 -6.02
N GLU A 588 -3.03 17.84 -5.81
CA GLU A 588 -2.28 18.08 -4.57
C GLU A 588 -1.74 19.51 -4.50
N ARG A 589 -1.44 20.11 -5.64
CA ARG A 589 -1.03 21.51 -5.75
C ARG A 589 -2.09 22.46 -5.20
N GLU A 590 -3.36 22.28 -5.55
CA GLU A 590 -4.46 23.09 -4.99
C GLU A 590 -4.49 22.99 -3.45
N PHE A 591 -4.30 21.78 -2.91
CA PHE A 591 -4.20 21.58 -1.47
C PHE A 591 -3.00 22.32 -0.85
N PHE A 592 -1.82 22.27 -1.47
CA PHE A 592 -0.63 22.97 -0.95
C PHE A 592 -0.69 24.49 -1.12
N GLU A 593 -1.29 25.00 -2.18
CA GLU A 593 -1.56 26.43 -2.36
C GLU A 593 -2.45 26.96 -1.23
N MET A 594 -3.49 26.20 -0.85
CA MET A 594 -4.32 26.52 0.32
C MET A 594 -3.57 26.37 1.65
N LEU A 595 -2.72 25.35 1.79
CA LEU A 595 -2.01 25.04 3.04
C LEU A 595 -0.98 26.12 3.42
N TYR A 596 -0.18 26.58 2.45
CA TYR A 596 0.88 27.55 2.71
C TYR A 596 0.39 29.00 2.65
N GLY A 597 -0.64 29.30 1.84
CA GLY A 597 -1.24 30.64 1.79
C GLY A 597 -0.21 31.75 1.57
N LYS A 598 -0.09 32.69 2.53
CA LYS A 598 0.92 33.77 2.52
C LYS A 598 2.22 33.41 3.25
N ASP A 599 2.19 32.43 4.15
CA ASP A 599 3.31 32.10 5.01
C ASP A 599 4.13 30.97 4.37
N LYS A 600 5.25 31.33 3.75
CA LYS A 600 6.08 30.37 3.02
C LYS A 600 7.04 29.65 3.95
N PRO A 601 6.96 28.32 4.07
CA PRO A 601 7.85 27.58 4.95
C PRO A 601 9.27 27.49 4.36
N ALA A 602 10.19 27.06 5.22
CA ALA A 602 11.53 26.69 4.81
C ALA A 602 11.55 25.29 4.17
N PHE A 603 12.22 25.15 3.04
CA PHE A 603 12.53 23.85 2.46
C PHE A 603 13.84 23.31 3.02
N TYR A 604 13.81 22.13 3.64
CA TYR A 604 15.03 21.46 4.10
C TYR A 604 15.49 20.43 3.08
N ALA A 605 16.66 20.64 2.49
CA ALA A 605 17.30 19.77 1.52
C ALA A 605 18.52 19.09 2.14
N ALA A 606 18.52 17.75 2.17
CA ALA A 606 19.69 16.98 2.60
C ALA A 606 19.70 15.61 1.91
N CYS A 607 20.90 15.08 1.70
CA CYS A 607 21.12 13.73 1.21
C CYS A 607 22.47 13.18 1.70
N LEU A 608 22.74 11.91 1.42
CA LEU A 608 24.08 11.34 1.62
C LEU A 608 25.08 11.96 0.61
N PRO A 609 26.38 12.08 0.96
CA PRO A 609 27.38 12.75 0.13
C PRO A 609 27.48 12.20 -1.31
N GLU A 610 27.35 10.89 -1.48
CA GLU A 610 27.41 10.20 -2.76
C GLU A 610 26.26 10.56 -3.72
N GLN A 611 25.11 11.01 -3.20
CA GLN A 611 23.94 11.41 -4.00
C GLN A 611 23.90 12.92 -4.28
N TYR A 612 24.76 13.70 -3.63
CA TYR A 612 24.68 15.16 -3.62
C TYR A 612 24.68 15.83 -5.00
N PRO A 613 25.53 15.41 -5.96
CA PRO A 613 25.53 16.02 -7.30
C PRO A 613 24.22 15.83 -8.06
N GLU A 614 23.65 14.62 -8.02
CA GLU A 614 22.38 14.30 -8.70
C GLU A 614 21.17 14.91 -7.99
N TYR A 615 21.24 15.03 -6.66
CA TYR A 615 20.24 15.71 -5.85
C TYR A 615 20.11 17.18 -6.25
N LEU A 616 21.24 17.88 -6.40
CA LEU A 616 21.26 19.26 -6.85
C LEU A 616 20.78 19.41 -8.30
N ASP A 617 21.17 18.51 -9.20
CA ASP A 617 20.69 18.56 -10.60
C ASP A 617 19.17 18.39 -10.68
N THR A 618 18.61 17.50 -9.87
CA THR A 618 17.16 17.25 -9.82
C THR A 618 16.42 18.51 -9.33
N LEU A 619 16.91 19.15 -8.26
CA LEU A 619 16.34 20.39 -7.76
C LEU A 619 16.50 21.54 -8.76
N LEU A 620 17.68 21.67 -9.38
CA LEU A 620 17.98 22.70 -10.38
C LEU A 620 17.04 22.59 -11.58
N ASN A 621 16.87 21.38 -12.13
CA ASN A 621 15.98 21.15 -13.27
C ASN A 621 14.54 21.53 -12.95
N HIS A 622 14.04 21.22 -11.75
CA HIS A 622 12.69 21.61 -11.31
C HIS A 622 12.52 23.13 -11.27
N LEU A 623 13.54 23.87 -10.79
CA LEU A 623 13.48 25.33 -10.75
C LEU A 623 13.58 25.96 -12.14
N GLN A 624 14.41 25.40 -13.03
CA GLN A 624 14.61 25.93 -14.39
C GLN A 624 13.39 25.80 -15.30
N ILE A 625 12.52 24.81 -15.05
CA ILE A 625 11.24 24.68 -15.77
C ILE A 625 10.12 25.54 -15.16
N GLU A 626 10.45 26.41 -14.18
CA GLU A 626 9.50 27.27 -13.47
C GLU A 626 8.34 26.50 -12.81
N ALA A 627 8.61 25.27 -12.37
CA ALA A 627 7.62 24.44 -11.68
C ALA A 627 7.23 25.02 -10.30
N TYR A 628 6.07 24.60 -9.78
CA TYR A 628 5.57 25.10 -8.50
C TYR A 628 6.54 24.76 -7.35
N PHE A 629 6.99 25.80 -6.64
CA PHE A 629 7.92 25.69 -5.53
C PHE A 629 7.64 26.79 -4.48
N PRO A 630 6.74 26.54 -3.51
CA PRO A 630 6.17 27.58 -2.64
C PRO A 630 7.02 27.94 -1.41
N PHE A 631 8.34 27.81 -1.49
CA PHE A 631 9.23 27.99 -0.33
C PHE A 631 9.96 29.32 -0.39
N GLY A 632 10.02 30.01 0.76
CA GLY A 632 10.72 31.29 0.90
C GLY A 632 12.17 31.12 1.34
N GLU A 633 12.51 29.96 1.89
CA GLU A 633 13.84 29.70 2.44
C GLU A 633 14.34 28.31 2.06
N LEU A 634 15.66 28.15 1.98
CA LEU A 634 16.31 26.86 1.75
C LEU A 634 17.30 26.56 2.88
N GLY A 635 17.21 25.40 3.51
CA GLY A 635 18.28 24.85 4.34
C GLY A 635 18.99 23.72 3.63
N ILE A 636 20.32 23.78 3.53
CA ILE A 636 21.10 22.74 2.86
C ILE A 636 22.47 22.51 3.53
N SER A 637 22.90 21.26 3.64
CA SER A 637 24.26 20.93 4.13
C SER A 637 25.28 21.12 3.00
N TYR A 638 26.40 21.80 3.28
CA TYR A 638 27.49 22.01 2.33
C TYR A 638 28.32 20.74 2.12
N GLN A 639 28.51 20.35 0.86
CA GLN A 639 29.41 19.25 0.47
C GLN A 639 30.50 19.76 -0.48
N PRO A 640 31.80 19.63 -0.11
CA PRO A 640 32.92 20.02 -0.94
C PRO A 640 32.89 19.41 -2.34
N GLY A 641 33.37 20.16 -3.35
CA GLY A 641 33.45 19.72 -4.75
C GLY A 641 32.19 20.01 -5.59
N ASN A 642 31.17 20.64 -5.02
CA ASN A 642 29.89 20.93 -5.70
C ASN A 642 29.57 22.44 -5.82
N ASN A 643 30.58 23.31 -5.65
CA ASN A 643 30.41 24.77 -5.58
C ASN A 643 29.62 25.34 -6.79
N GLN A 644 29.99 24.96 -8.01
CA GLN A 644 29.33 25.46 -9.23
C GLN A 644 27.85 25.08 -9.30
N LYS A 645 27.50 23.84 -8.95
CA LYS A 645 26.10 23.37 -8.94
C LYS A 645 25.28 24.09 -7.88
N LEU A 646 25.84 24.26 -6.68
CA LEU A 646 25.20 25.02 -5.60
C LEU A 646 24.91 26.45 -6.02
N VAL A 647 25.89 27.13 -6.62
CA VAL A 647 25.72 28.48 -7.16
C VAL A 647 24.61 28.54 -8.20
N SER A 648 24.54 27.58 -9.13
CA SER A 648 23.45 27.49 -10.12
C SER A 648 22.08 27.34 -9.46
N VAL A 649 21.97 26.52 -8.41
CA VAL A 649 20.72 26.36 -7.65
C VAL A 649 20.34 27.67 -6.96
N ILE A 650 21.28 28.36 -6.33
CA ILE A 650 21.06 29.67 -5.69
C ILE A 650 20.64 30.74 -6.71
N ASN A 651 21.22 30.71 -7.91
CA ASN A 651 20.84 31.60 -9.02
C ASN A 651 19.37 31.45 -9.36
N GLU A 652 18.86 30.23 -9.53
CA GLU A 652 17.45 29.99 -9.83
C GLU A 652 16.55 30.39 -8.65
N PHE A 653 16.94 30.10 -7.41
CA PHE A 653 16.19 30.57 -6.24
C PHE A 653 16.06 32.10 -6.18
N ASN A 654 17.11 32.85 -6.52
CA ASN A 654 17.08 34.31 -6.54
C ASN A 654 16.15 34.89 -7.63
N LYS A 655 15.76 34.10 -8.64
CA LYS A 655 14.76 34.53 -9.64
C LYS A 655 13.34 34.44 -9.10
N LEU A 656 13.09 33.63 -8.08
CA LEU A 656 11.76 33.52 -7.46
C LEU A 656 11.41 34.84 -6.77
N LYS A 657 10.22 35.38 -7.06
CA LYS A 657 9.79 36.72 -6.61
C LYS A 657 9.87 36.96 -5.09
N GLN A 658 9.85 35.90 -4.28
CA GLN A 658 9.67 35.98 -2.83
C GLN A 658 10.63 35.03 -2.09
N PHE A 659 11.81 34.78 -2.64
CA PHE A 659 12.85 34.00 -1.95
C PHE A 659 13.67 34.91 -1.02
N GLU A 660 13.82 34.50 0.24
CA GLU A 660 14.37 35.32 1.31
C GLU A 660 15.78 34.92 1.74
N ARG A 661 16.05 33.63 1.97
CA ARG A 661 17.35 33.17 2.49
C ARG A 661 17.73 31.72 2.15
N VAL A 662 19.04 31.47 2.05
CA VAL A 662 19.66 30.14 2.05
C VAL A 662 20.48 29.97 3.32
N SER A 663 20.23 28.92 4.10
CA SER A 663 21.02 28.53 5.27
C SER A 663 21.90 27.33 4.93
N PHE A 664 23.22 27.49 5.02
CA PHE A 664 24.20 26.41 4.84
C PHE A 664 24.67 25.86 6.17
N THR A 665 24.61 24.54 6.36
CA THR A 665 25.22 23.85 7.50
C THR A 665 26.43 23.02 7.06
N ASP A 666 27.26 22.57 7.99
CA ASP A 666 28.46 21.74 7.78
C ASP A 666 29.61 22.43 7.04
N CYS A 667 29.54 23.74 6.82
CA CYS A 667 30.56 24.53 6.11
C CYS A 667 31.94 24.42 6.77
N LEU A 668 32.00 24.39 8.10
CA LEU A 668 33.27 24.41 8.85
C LEU A 668 33.93 23.02 9.01
N LYS A 669 33.31 21.93 8.54
CA LYS A 669 33.94 20.60 8.56
C LYS A 669 35.22 20.54 7.73
N ARG A 670 35.31 21.33 6.65
CA ARG A 670 36.54 21.51 5.85
C ARG A 670 36.74 22.97 5.48
N THR A 671 37.43 23.70 6.34
CA THR A 671 37.61 25.17 6.26
C THR A 671 38.22 25.67 4.94
N SER A 672 39.14 24.95 4.32
CA SER A 672 39.74 25.35 3.03
C SER A 672 38.72 25.42 1.89
N TYR A 673 37.84 24.42 1.79
CA TYR A 673 36.79 24.38 0.77
C TYR A 673 35.70 25.44 1.03
N CYS A 674 35.39 25.71 2.31
CA CYS A 674 34.47 26.79 2.67
C CYS A 674 34.98 28.17 2.22
N LYS A 675 36.30 28.41 2.28
CA LYS A 675 36.90 29.66 1.79
C LYS A 675 36.69 29.82 0.29
N GLU A 676 37.02 28.80 -0.49
CA GLU A 676 36.83 28.78 -1.95
C GLU A 676 35.35 28.97 -2.33
N PHE A 677 34.45 28.32 -1.58
CA PHE A 677 33.01 28.47 -1.77
C PHE A 677 32.54 29.90 -1.51
N LEU A 678 32.94 30.52 -0.38
CA LEU A 678 32.60 31.92 -0.08
C LEU A 678 33.13 32.89 -1.13
N GLN A 679 34.35 32.68 -1.67
CA GLN A 679 34.88 33.50 -2.79
C GLN A 679 33.95 33.41 -4.01
N THR A 680 33.57 32.18 -4.38
CA THR A 680 32.68 31.94 -5.52
C THR A 680 31.31 32.60 -5.31
N LEU A 681 30.75 32.52 -4.10
CA LEU A 681 29.47 33.17 -3.76
C LEU A 681 29.56 34.69 -3.86
N ILE A 682 30.65 35.31 -3.41
CA ILE A 682 30.85 36.76 -3.49
C ILE A 682 30.88 37.23 -4.96
N GLU A 683 31.66 36.56 -5.79
CA GLU A 683 31.80 36.89 -7.22
C GLU A 683 30.46 36.80 -7.95
N GLU A 684 29.71 35.72 -7.73
CA GLU A 684 28.42 35.53 -8.41
C GLU A 684 27.31 36.39 -7.82
N ALA A 685 27.28 36.66 -6.50
CA ALA A 685 26.33 37.59 -5.90
C ALA A 685 26.46 39.02 -6.46
N GLN A 686 27.70 39.47 -6.72
CA GLN A 686 27.96 40.76 -7.38
C GLN A 686 27.49 40.76 -8.84
N LYS A 687 27.82 39.71 -9.58
CA LYS A 687 27.52 39.59 -11.02
C LYS A 687 26.03 39.46 -11.31
N GLN A 688 25.32 38.63 -10.52
CA GLN A 688 23.91 38.29 -10.73
C GLN A 688 22.95 39.14 -9.90
N LYS A 689 23.48 40.08 -9.09
CA LYS A 689 22.71 40.96 -8.20
C LYS A 689 21.78 40.21 -7.26
N TRP A 690 22.29 39.19 -6.57
CA TRP A 690 21.49 38.39 -5.63
C TRP A 690 20.90 39.24 -4.51
N VAL A 691 19.68 38.88 -4.09
CA VAL A 691 18.91 39.55 -3.03
C VAL A 691 18.54 38.64 -1.86
N GLY A 692 18.60 37.31 -2.05
CA GLY A 692 18.38 36.33 -1.00
C GLY A 692 19.61 36.21 -0.09
N LEU A 693 19.39 36.30 1.22
CA LEU A 693 20.46 36.26 2.23
C LEU A 693 21.15 34.89 2.28
N ILE A 694 22.45 34.87 2.54
CA ILE A 694 23.19 33.65 2.79
C ILE A 694 23.50 33.57 4.29
N VAL A 695 23.05 32.51 4.94
CA VAL A 695 23.23 32.29 6.38
C VAL A 695 24.13 31.08 6.59
N ILE A 696 25.19 31.21 7.39
CA ILE A 696 26.07 30.11 7.79
C ILE A 696 26.12 30.10 9.33
N PRO A 697 25.26 29.31 10.01
CA PRO A 697 25.11 29.38 11.46
C PRO A 697 26.42 29.22 12.23
N GLU A 698 27.34 28.36 11.74
CA GLU A 698 28.60 28.11 12.45
C GLU A 698 29.56 29.33 12.46
N LEU A 699 29.36 30.28 11.53
CA LEU A 699 30.09 31.54 11.45
C LEU A 699 29.43 32.68 12.24
N GLU A 700 28.16 32.51 12.65
CA GLU A 700 27.43 33.47 13.49
C GLU A 700 27.71 33.27 14.99
N GLU A 701 27.90 32.02 15.45
CA GLU A 701 28.13 31.68 16.86
C GLU A 701 29.36 32.38 17.45
N GLN A 702 29.17 33.28 18.42
CA GLN A 702 30.25 34.07 19.04
C GLN A 702 31.34 33.24 19.75
N SER A 703 31.06 31.98 20.08
CA SER A 703 31.96 31.02 20.74
C SER A 703 33.02 30.40 19.81
N ASN A 704 32.88 30.50 18.48
CA ASN A 704 33.80 29.94 17.49
C ASN A 704 34.92 30.93 17.10
N THR A 705 35.69 31.40 18.09
CA THR A 705 36.71 32.48 18.01
C THR A 705 38.15 31.99 17.79
N SER A 706 38.37 30.99 16.93
CA SER A 706 39.75 30.67 16.51
C SER A 706 40.24 31.64 15.42
N GLU A 707 41.52 32.01 15.45
CA GLU A 707 42.15 32.93 14.49
C GLU A 707 41.98 32.44 13.04
N SER A 708 42.00 31.11 12.84
CA SER A 708 41.75 30.42 11.57
C SER A 708 40.33 30.59 11.00
N ARG A 709 39.36 31.06 11.79
CA ARG A 709 37.96 31.28 11.36
C ARG A 709 37.62 32.76 11.18
N ARG A 710 38.52 33.68 11.55
CA ARG A 710 38.32 35.13 11.42
C ARG A 710 38.20 35.57 9.97
N GLU A 711 39.07 35.04 9.09
CA GLU A 711 39.05 35.34 7.66
C GLU A 711 37.71 34.93 7.01
N LEU A 712 37.21 33.72 7.33
CA LEU A 712 35.92 33.23 6.83
C LEU A 712 34.75 34.11 7.29
N ARG A 713 34.77 34.62 8.53
CA ARG A 713 33.75 35.56 9.01
C ARG A 713 33.76 36.86 8.25
N VAL A 714 34.92 37.44 7.99
CA VAL A 714 35.03 38.70 7.23
C VAL A 714 34.45 38.52 5.83
N MET A 715 34.76 37.40 5.17
CA MET A 715 34.19 37.07 3.86
C MET A 715 32.68 36.86 3.91
N TYR A 716 32.18 36.16 4.94
CA TYR A 716 30.76 35.95 5.15
C TYR A 716 29.99 37.27 5.37
N THR A 717 30.51 38.17 6.21
CA THR A 717 29.92 39.51 6.41
C THR A 717 29.92 40.29 5.09
N PHE A 718 31.05 40.31 4.37
CA PHE A 718 31.16 41.02 3.09
C PHE A 718 30.17 40.50 2.03
N LEU A 719 29.98 39.18 1.94
CA LEU A 719 28.96 38.58 1.07
C LEU A 719 27.55 39.12 1.39
N ASN A 720 27.18 39.13 2.67
CA ASN A 720 25.86 39.61 3.09
C ASN A 720 25.69 41.12 2.92
N ASP A 721 26.75 41.93 3.08
CA ASP A 721 26.72 43.37 2.80
C ASP A 721 26.42 43.64 1.32
N ILE A 722 27.03 42.87 0.40
CA ILE A 722 26.73 42.94 -1.04
C ILE A 722 25.26 42.62 -1.31
N ILE A 723 24.75 41.54 -0.73
CA ILE A 723 23.36 41.10 -0.93
C ILE A 723 22.38 42.14 -0.38
N LEU A 724 22.63 42.70 0.80
CA LEU A 724 21.81 43.75 1.39
C LEU A 724 21.81 45.01 0.52
N HIS A 725 22.96 45.41 -0.01
CA HIS A 725 23.05 46.52 -0.95
C HIS A 725 22.20 46.28 -2.21
N ASN A 726 22.30 45.10 -2.82
CA ASN A 726 21.49 44.71 -3.98
C ASN A 726 19.99 44.73 -3.66
N ARG A 727 19.59 44.24 -2.47
CA ARG A 727 18.19 44.24 -2.02
C ARG A 727 17.64 45.67 -1.89
N HIS A 728 18.43 46.60 -1.35
CA HIS A 728 18.06 48.02 -1.28
C HIS A 728 17.92 48.66 -2.67
N LEU A 729 18.83 48.35 -3.60
CA LEU A 729 18.74 48.84 -4.99
C LEU A 729 17.47 48.32 -5.67
N LYS A 730 17.16 47.03 -5.55
CA LYS A 730 15.96 46.43 -6.14
C LYS A 730 14.66 47.01 -5.55
N ALA A 731 14.61 47.19 -4.23
CA ALA A 731 13.46 47.81 -3.57
C ALA A 731 13.23 49.25 -4.05
N ALA A 732 14.29 50.03 -4.21
CA ALA A 732 14.22 51.37 -4.77
C ALA A 732 13.74 51.37 -6.24
N GLU A 733 14.23 50.43 -7.06
CA GLU A 733 13.77 50.26 -8.45
C GLU A 733 12.28 49.88 -8.53
N GLU A 734 11.79 49.00 -7.65
CA GLU A 734 10.37 48.61 -7.58
C GLU A 734 9.47 49.76 -7.10
N GLU A 735 9.92 50.54 -6.12
CA GLU A 735 9.21 51.73 -5.64
C GLU A 735 9.13 52.80 -6.73
N ILE A 736 10.24 53.06 -7.45
CA ILE A 736 10.26 53.96 -8.62
C ILE A 736 9.31 53.45 -9.71
N ARG A 737 9.30 52.14 -9.98
CA ARG A 737 8.39 51.56 -10.98
C ARG A 737 6.93 51.72 -10.58
N SER A 738 6.58 51.47 -9.31
CA SER A 738 5.23 51.67 -8.76
C SER A 738 4.80 53.13 -8.84
N ILE A 739 5.70 54.07 -8.53
CA ILE A 739 5.44 55.50 -8.69
C ILE A 739 5.19 55.85 -10.16
N ASN A 740 5.99 55.32 -11.09
CA ASN A 740 5.82 55.55 -12.52
C ASN A 740 4.50 54.95 -13.04
N GLU A 741 4.14 53.73 -12.65
CA GLU A 741 2.86 53.08 -12.99
C GLU A 741 1.65 53.86 -12.42
N ALA A 742 1.78 54.43 -11.22
CA ALA A 742 0.74 55.27 -10.61
C ALA A 742 0.67 56.70 -11.17
N THR A 743 1.71 57.16 -11.89
CA THR A 743 1.79 58.50 -12.49
C THR A 743 1.60 58.49 -14.01
N ASP A 744 1.46 57.32 -14.63
CA ASP A 744 1.17 57.16 -16.06
C ASP A 744 -0.30 57.47 -16.37
N PHE A 745 -0.65 58.76 -16.33
CA PHE A 745 -1.92 59.29 -16.83
C PHE A 745 -1.89 59.42 -18.36
N THR A 746 -1.90 58.31 -19.08
CA THR A 746 -2.25 58.33 -20.51
C THR A 746 -3.78 58.42 -20.65
N MET A 747 -4.29 59.65 -20.70
CA MET A 747 -5.68 59.94 -21.05
C MET A 747 -5.97 59.47 -22.50
N PRO A 748 -7.07 58.75 -22.76
CA PRO A 748 -7.72 58.82 -24.06
C PRO A 748 -8.69 60.01 -24.07
N GLY A 749 -8.45 60.93 -24.99
CA GLY A 749 -9.49 61.61 -25.77
C GLY A 749 -10.50 62.47 -25.01
N THR A 750 -10.38 63.78 -25.21
CA THR A 750 -11.45 64.78 -25.15
C THR A 750 -12.84 64.22 -25.51
N GLY A 751 -13.76 64.31 -24.55
CA GLY A 751 -15.19 64.12 -24.73
C GLY A 751 -15.88 64.44 -23.41
N ASP A 752 -16.60 65.55 -23.39
CA ASP A 752 -17.38 66.06 -22.25
C ASP A 752 -18.20 64.96 -21.56
N ASP A 753 -18.13 64.87 -20.22
CA ASP A 753 -19.31 65.05 -19.36
C ASP A 753 -18.99 64.88 -17.85
N GLU A 754 -19.37 65.92 -17.11
CA GLU A 754 -19.78 65.99 -15.71
C GLU A 754 -19.00 65.26 -14.61
N ILE A 755 -18.18 66.08 -13.92
CA ILE A 755 -17.76 65.90 -12.53
C ILE A 755 -18.98 65.82 -11.60
N LYS A 756 -19.17 64.68 -10.92
CA LYS A 756 -19.93 64.59 -9.66
C LYS A 756 -19.02 64.20 -8.51
N ILE A 757 -18.60 65.23 -7.76
CA ILE A 757 -18.01 65.12 -6.43
C ILE A 757 -19.09 64.62 -5.45
N LYS A 758 -18.82 63.50 -4.77
CA LYS A 758 -19.45 63.19 -3.47
C LYS A 758 -18.37 62.92 -2.44
N ASN A 759 -18.04 63.98 -1.71
CA ASN A 759 -17.43 63.92 -0.38
C ASN A 759 -18.41 63.24 0.60
N LYS A 760 -17.91 62.31 1.41
CA LYS A 760 -18.33 62.12 2.81
C LYS A 760 -17.19 61.47 3.59
N GLY A 761 -16.50 62.28 4.39
CA GLY A 761 -15.68 61.79 5.49
C GLY A 761 -16.54 61.46 6.71
N SER A 762 -15.97 60.69 7.62
CA SER A 762 -16.18 60.85 9.06
C SER A 762 -15.09 60.14 9.84
N THR A 763 -14.27 60.95 10.50
CA THR A 763 -13.43 60.65 11.65
C THR A 763 -14.27 60.50 12.92
N SER A 764 -13.87 59.60 13.83
CA SER A 764 -13.99 59.77 15.30
C SER A 764 -13.07 58.73 15.97
N ARG A 765 -11.85 59.09 16.39
CA ARG A 765 -11.42 59.72 17.66
C ARG A 765 -11.59 58.89 18.95
N CYS A 766 -10.46 58.80 19.65
CA CYS A 766 -10.13 58.28 20.98
C CYS A 766 -10.98 58.82 22.13
N SER A 767 -10.92 58.16 23.29
CA SER A 767 -10.37 58.76 24.54
C SER A 767 -10.31 57.79 25.74
N CYS A 768 -9.27 58.02 26.57
CA CYS A 768 -8.88 57.46 27.87
C CYS A 768 -8.23 56.08 27.91
#